data_AF-A0A814NZU6-F1
#
_entry.id   AF-A0A814NZU6-F1
#
_cell.length_a   1.000
_cell.length_b   1.000
_cell.length_c   1.000
_cell.angle_alpha   90.00
_cell.angle_beta   90.00
_cell.angle_gamma   90.00
#
_symmetry.space_group_name_H-M   'P 1'
#
loop_
_entity.id
_entity.type
_entity.pdbx_description
1 polymer ?
#
loop_
_entity_poly.entity_id
_entity_poly.type
_entity_poly.pdbx_seq_one_letter_code
_entity_poly.pdbx_strand_id
1 'polypeptide(L)'
;MLRTYLIAVSNDKPANSLVQNLPEPNALFGCSKCEIAGETTPAKVYATPTKSAKIKTTYIRIFPTSTGRQPEMRSNARWYDISHATQNGIRFFINDHKLHTYGYLGECELCELAFIDRGSSFMSDTLHSVYHGAFKKLLHLWTESSKKQPWSLTKALPSIAGDLAKILYPTTTVRVPRTITKFLKLKANECRVLLLIGYPVFKNYLPELYYKHLQKLAFGISIGESSSISLEKVEEMELLLKSFVDDFPYNKRYIVQTVHCVKHFATTAKDFGPLSNYSTFNYESVIGCLSSSIHGTKRIGTELSINLELFTKAYYISKHHSLSSELEPFIEYVKTGKMHLNKQYPSSEFISTQELNSLYKFIPRESNIKLMKSVVRNGLVLSTFKSSKSSTFTNACIVYKYQNFTKYGIWYNRPMFSSCALWNPDATTFADQSTLGSYTHGIFIDIYNTLYAGSWGNSLVKVWPNGSSTATRTIQGGLSGPYSLFVAMNGDVYIDNGESNGQVDKWTLNATIGTRVMNINKACFGLFIDTNNTLYCSLADFNKVLKVDLTNVSGTPVMVAGNGSSGSTSSLLHSPWGIYVDTDFTLYVADAGNNRIQCFKFGELNGTTVAGATVPGTIPLSDPSGVVLDGNGYLFIMDTGHNRIVASSSAGF
;
A
#
# COMPACT_ATOMS: atom_id res chain seq x y z
N MET A 1 -5.77 -14.72 17.66
CA MET A 1 -4.71 -13.69 17.71
C MET A 1 -5.04 -12.64 16.66
N LEU A 2 -5.33 -11.40 17.05
CA LEU A 2 -5.49 -10.29 16.12
C LEU A 2 -4.10 -9.94 15.55
N ARG A 3 -3.89 -10.16 14.26
CA ARG A 3 -2.67 -9.75 13.56
C ARG A 3 -2.88 -8.32 13.02
N THR A 4 -1.96 -7.42 13.33
CA THR A 4 -1.96 -6.04 12.81
C THR A 4 -1.08 -6.01 11.56
N TYR A 5 -1.60 -5.49 10.45
CA TYR A 5 -0.83 -5.31 9.21
C TYR A 5 -0.64 -3.82 8.93
N LEU A 6 0.57 -3.43 8.50
CA LEU A 6 0.85 -2.08 8.03
C LEU A 6 0.44 -1.98 6.55
N ILE A 7 -0.64 -1.26 6.28
CA ILE A 7 -1.26 -1.20 4.94
C ILE A 7 -1.06 0.17 4.26
N ALA A 8 -0.76 1.21 5.02
CA ALA A 8 -0.59 2.57 4.50
C ALA A 8 0.33 3.42 5.39
N VAL A 9 0.97 4.42 4.78
CA VAL A 9 1.90 5.34 5.44
C VAL A 9 1.61 6.77 4.96
N SER A 10 1.47 7.71 5.89
CA SER A 10 1.20 9.13 5.58
C SER A 10 2.16 10.01 6.38
N ASN A 11 3.16 10.56 5.72
CA ASN A 11 4.18 11.41 6.35
C ASN A 11 4.20 12.82 5.79
N ASP A 12 4.98 13.69 6.44
CA ASP A 12 5.44 14.90 5.78
C ASP A 12 6.27 14.57 4.52
N LYS A 13 6.45 15.56 3.64
CA LYS A 13 7.10 15.33 2.34
C LYS A 13 8.58 14.96 2.42
N PRO A 14 9.41 15.65 3.22
CA PRO A 14 10.80 15.24 3.39
C PRO A 14 10.93 13.82 3.96
N ALA A 15 10.12 13.47 4.96
CA ALA A 15 10.11 12.12 5.52
C ALA A 15 9.64 11.09 4.49
N ASN A 16 8.66 11.40 3.63
CA ASN A 16 8.29 10.49 2.54
C ASN A 16 9.46 10.17 1.61
N SER A 17 10.32 11.16 1.31
CA SER A 17 11.50 10.94 0.46
C SER A 17 12.55 10.09 1.19
N LEU A 18 12.81 10.38 2.46
CA LEU A 18 13.76 9.63 3.30
C LEU A 18 13.31 8.18 3.51
N VAL A 19 12.07 7.99 3.95
CA VAL A 19 11.49 6.68 4.28
C VAL A 19 11.45 5.80 3.05
N GLN A 20 11.13 6.35 1.88
CA GLN A 20 11.13 5.56 0.64
C GLN A 20 12.51 5.41 0.02
N ASN A 21 13.53 6.13 0.47
CA ASN A 21 14.83 6.25 -0.22
C ASN A 21 14.71 6.83 -1.65
N LEU A 22 13.88 7.87 -1.78
CA LEU A 22 13.72 8.74 -2.96
C LEU A 22 14.55 10.02 -2.78
N PRO A 23 15.00 10.67 -3.87
CA PRO A 23 15.65 11.96 -3.81
C PRO A 23 14.68 13.04 -3.36
N GLU A 24 15.23 14.17 -2.95
CA GLU A 24 14.45 15.30 -2.47
C GLU A 24 13.35 15.74 -3.47
N PRO A 25 12.25 16.32 -2.99
CA PRO A 25 11.12 16.80 -3.81
C PRO A 25 11.45 17.61 -5.08
N ASN A 26 12.60 18.28 -5.11
CA ASN A 26 13.07 19.10 -6.24
C ASN A 26 13.91 18.32 -7.27
N ALA A 27 14.08 17.02 -7.08
CA ALA A 27 14.79 16.14 -8.00
C ALA A 27 14.03 15.93 -9.32
N LEU A 28 14.74 15.44 -10.35
CA LEU A 28 14.16 15.18 -11.66
C LEU A 28 12.91 14.28 -11.57
N PHE A 29 12.95 13.23 -10.77
CA PHE A 29 11.81 12.35 -10.48
C PHE A 29 11.35 12.52 -9.04
N GLY A 30 10.98 13.75 -8.68
CA GLY A 30 10.65 14.09 -7.29
C GLY A 30 9.31 13.54 -6.80
N CYS A 31 8.38 13.14 -7.68
CA CYS A 31 7.08 12.61 -7.24
C CYS A 31 7.23 11.19 -6.66
N SER A 32 6.65 10.94 -5.48
CA SER A 32 6.62 9.62 -4.85
C SER A 32 5.53 8.69 -5.39
N LYS A 33 4.66 9.18 -6.29
CA LYS A 33 3.53 8.42 -6.84
C LYS A 33 3.71 8.03 -8.30
N CYS A 34 4.38 8.85 -9.09
CA CYS A 34 4.57 8.60 -10.52
C CYS A 34 5.98 8.96 -10.97
N GLU A 35 6.36 8.45 -12.13
CA GLU A 35 7.68 8.61 -12.75
C GLU A 35 7.72 9.81 -13.72
N ILE A 36 6.89 10.83 -13.53
CA ILE A 36 6.96 12.06 -14.34
C ILE A 36 8.27 12.80 -14.03
N ALA A 37 9.08 12.99 -15.07
CA ALA A 37 10.26 13.83 -15.02
C ALA A 37 9.87 15.32 -14.95
N GLY A 38 10.46 16.06 -14.02
CA GLY A 38 10.31 17.50 -13.91
C GLY A 38 11.34 18.27 -14.76
N GLU A 39 10.91 19.37 -15.33
CA GLU A 39 11.75 20.26 -16.11
C GLU A 39 12.48 21.26 -15.20
N THR A 40 13.73 21.60 -15.54
CA THR A 40 14.49 22.62 -14.81
C THR A 40 14.13 24.00 -15.35
N THR A 41 13.77 24.94 -14.48
CA THR A 41 13.55 26.35 -14.84
C THR A 41 14.36 27.27 -13.90
N PRO A 42 14.99 28.36 -14.38
CA PRO A 42 15.66 29.32 -13.52
C PRO A 42 14.70 29.94 -12.49
N ALA A 43 15.09 29.95 -11.22
CA ALA A 43 14.46 30.78 -10.21
C ALA A 43 14.81 32.25 -10.48
N LYS A 44 13.94 33.19 -10.10
CA LYS A 44 14.21 34.64 -10.26
C LYS A 44 15.59 34.99 -9.69
N VAL A 45 16.42 35.66 -10.47
CA VAL A 45 17.71 36.22 -10.03
C VAL A 45 17.43 37.36 -9.04
N TYR A 46 17.80 37.18 -7.77
CA TYR A 46 17.92 38.31 -6.86
C TYR A 46 19.32 38.89 -7.03
N ALA A 47 19.42 40.05 -7.67
CA ALA A 47 20.65 40.83 -7.61
C ALA A 47 20.74 41.48 -6.21
N THR A 48 21.57 40.94 -5.33
CA THR A 48 21.97 41.68 -4.12
C THR A 48 22.87 42.83 -4.55
N PRO A 49 22.59 44.09 -4.15
CA PRO A 49 23.37 45.26 -4.54
C PRO A 49 24.63 45.34 -3.67
N THR A 50 25.58 44.44 -3.88
CA THR A 50 26.94 44.59 -3.35
C THR A 50 27.93 44.24 -4.45
N LYS A 51 28.99 45.06 -4.56
CA LYS A 51 29.97 45.13 -5.68
C LYS A 51 30.83 43.87 -5.91
N SER A 52 30.40 42.70 -5.44
CA SER A 52 31.14 41.43 -5.56
C SER A 52 30.26 40.19 -5.35
N ALA A 53 28.98 40.22 -5.76
CA ALA A 53 28.11 39.04 -5.68
C ALA A 53 28.16 38.20 -6.97
N LYS A 54 28.76 37.00 -6.90
CA LYS A 54 28.56 35.95 -7.92
C LYS A 54 27.05 35.68 -8.04
N ILE A 55 26.48 35.87 -9.23
CA ILE A 55 25.08 35.54 -9.52
C ILE A 55 24.91 34.02 -9.34
N LYS A 56 24.38 33.59 -8.18
CA LYS A 56 23.93 32.21 -7.99
C LYS A 56 22.52 32.11 -8.56
N THR A 57 22.42 31.69 -9.82
CA THR A 57 21.14 31.29 -10.41
C THR A 57 20.67 30.02 -9.70
N THR A 58 19.68 30.14 -8.82
CA THR A 58 18.97 28.99 -8.26
C THR A 58 18.01 28.43 -9.31
N TYR A 59 17.80 27.12 -9.35
CA TYR A 59 16.88 26.47 -10.29
C TYR A 59 15.72 25.84 -9.52
N ILE A 60 14.52 25.87 -10.10
CA ILE A 60 13.35 25.15 -9.60
C ILE A 60 12.97 24.02 -10.55
N ARG A 61 12.39 22.96 -9.99
CA ARG A 61 11.85 21.82 -10.72
C ARG A 61 10.35 21.99 -10.90
N ILE A 62 9.89 21.91 -12.13
CA ILE A 62 8.47 22.09 -12.51
C ILE A 62 7.99 20.81 -13.18
N PHE A 63 6.72 20.45 -13.02
CA PHE A 63 6.18 19.21 -13.55
C PHE A 63 5.29 19.52 -14.76
N PRO A 64 5.44 18.79 -15.88
CA PRO A 64 4.64 18.99 -17.07
C PRO A 64 3.17 18.60 -16.83
N THR A 65 2.25 19.29 -17.51
CA THR A 65 0.81 19.06 -17.43
C THR A 65 0.34 17.94 -18.36
N SER A 66 0.90 17.85 -19.57
CA SER A 66 0.56 16.83 -20.56
C SER A 66 1.83 16.15 -21.09
N THR A 67 1.97 14.84 -20.85
CA THR A 67 3.07 14.04 -21.41
C THR A 67 2.70 13.28 -22.67
N GLY A 68 1.45 13.38 -23.17
CA GLY A 68 0.94 12.56 -24.30
C GLY A 68 0.85 11.05 -24.00
N ARG A 69 1.62 10.57 -23.03
CA ARG A 69 1.64 9.23 -22.46
C ARG A 69 1.09 9.29 -21.03
N GLN A 70 0.25 8.32 -20.66
CA GLN A 70 -0.18 8.16 -19.27
C GLN A 70 1.07 7.96 -18.40
N PRO A 71 1.21 8.70 -17.28
CA PRO A 71 2.39 8.59 -16.45
C PRO A 71 2.44 7.23 -15.76
N GLU A 72 3.59 6.55 -15.86
CA GLU A 72 3.82 5.31 -15.11
C GLU A 72 3.76 5.61 -13.62
N MET A 73 2.89 4.89 -12.91
CA MET A 73 2.81 4.94 -11.45
C MET A 73 3.95 4.12 -10.86
N ARG A 74 4.50 4.58 -9.75
CA ARG A 74 5.48 3.78 -9.00
C ARG A 74 4.78 2.53 -8.46
N SER A 75 5.50 1.43 -8.37
CA SER A 75 5.05 0.17 -7.75
C SER A 75 6.23 -0.53 -7.10
N ASN A 76 5.98 -1.54 -6.27
CA ASN A 76 7.03 -2.35 -5.68
C ASN A 76 7.89 -3.09 -6.72
N ALA A 77 7.25 -3.68 -7.73
CA ALA A 77 7.97 -4.37 -8.82
C ALA A 77 8.89 -3.38 -9.53
N ARG A 78 8.35 -2.21 -9.91
CA ARG A 78 9.11 -1.15 -10.57
C ARG A 78 10.25 -0.61 -9.71
N TRP A 79 10.03 -0.51 -8.40
CA TRP A 79 11.08 -0.14 -7.46
C TRP A 79 12.20 -1.17 -7.43
N TYR A 80 11.86 -2.45 -7.25
CA TYR A 80 12.84 -3.51 -7.16
C TYR A 80 13.74 -3.54 -8.40
N ASP A 81 13.13 -3.51 -9.59
CA ASP A 81 13.85 -3.49 -10.87
C ASP A 81 14.87 -2.34 -10.94
N ILE A 82 14.43 -1.11 -10.63
CA ILE A 82 15.27 0.08 -10.80
C ILE A 82 16.26 0.26 -9.64
N SER A 83 15.89 -0.06 -8.40
CA SER A 83 16.79 0.03 -7.24
C SER A 83 17.88 -1.00 -7.31
N HIS A 84 17.55 -2.23 -7.73
CA HIS A 84 18.53 -3.30 -7.90
C HIS A 84 19.46 -3.01 -9.09
N ALA A 85 18.92 -2.52 -10.22
CA ALA A 85 19.73 -2.01 -11.32
C ALA A 85 20.70 -0.91 -10.84
N THR A 86 20.21 0.05 -10.05
CA THR A 86 21.02 1.16 -9.50
C THR A 86 22.16 0.67 -8.60
N GLN A 87 21.91 -0.30 -7.72
CA GLN A 87 22.93 -0.91 -6.86
C GLN A 87 24.02 -1.63 -7.67
N ASN A 88 23.63 -2.27 -8.78
CA ASN A 88 24.56 -2.93 -9.70
C ASN A 88 25.19 -1.97 -10.74
N GLY A 89 25.01 -0.66 -10.57
CA GLY A 89 25.58 0.37 -11.46
C GLY A 89 24.89 0.52 -12.82
N ILE A 90 23.80 -0.22 -13.06
CA ILE A 90 22.99 -0.15 -14.27
C ILE A 90 22.09 1.09 -14.20
N ARG A 91 22.12 1.92 -15.24
CA ARG A 91 21.29 3.14 -15.33
C ARG A 91 20.57 3.18 -16.68
N PHE A 92 19.37 3.75 -16.71
CA PHE A 92 18.51 3.78 -17.89
C PHE A 92 18.66 5.09 -18.67
N PHE A 93 18.58 5.02 -19.99
CA PHE A 93 18.62 6.20 -20.87
C PHE A 93 17.26 6.88 -20.92
N ILE A 94 17.26 8.21 -20.79
CA ILE A 94 16.09 9.05 -21.04
C ILE A 94 16.49 10.11 -22.06
N ASN A 95 15.75 10.18 -23.17
CA ASN A 95 15.97 11.09 -24.30
C ASN A 95 17.44 11.10 -24.78
N ASP A 96 17.94 9.90 -25.11
CA ASP A 96 19.24 9.60 -25.75
C ASP A 96 20.53 10.14 -25.09
N HIS A 97 20.45 10.91 -24.00
CA HIS A 97 21.60 11.70 -23.57
C HIS A 97 21.90 11.71 -22.06
N LYS A 98 21.09 11.11 -21.18
CA LYS A 98 21.42 10.99 -19.74
C LYS A 98 20.97 9.69 -19.09
N LEU A 99 21.91 9.08 -18.35
CA LEU A 99 21.70 7.96 -17.44
C LEU A 99 20.92 8.44 -16.21
N HIS A 100 19.74 7.88 -15.98
CA HIS A 100 18.88 8.22 -14.85
C HIS A 100 18.36 6.97 -14.12
N THR A 101 18.09 7.12 -12.83
CA THR A 101 17.58 6.06 -11.95
C THR A 101 16.12 6.28 -11.57
N TYR A 102 15.32 7.02 -12.35
CA TYR A 102 13.91 7.38 -12.04
C TYR A 102 13.65 7.87 -10.60
N GLY A 103 14.68 8.44 -9.96
CA GLY A 103 14.61 8.86 -8.56
C GLY A 103 14.65 7.73 -7.53
N TYR A 104 15.17 6.56 -7.85
CA TYR A 104 15.47 5.51 -6.88
C TYR A 104 16.92 5.71 -6.40
N LEU A 105 17.15 5.82 -5.09
CA LEU A 105 18.50 5.98 -4.51
C LEU A 105 19.11 4.65 -4.02
N GLY A 106 18.30 3.60 -3.85
CA GLY A 106 18.72 2.28 -3.40
C GLY A 106 17.58 1.52 -2.72
N GLU A 107 17.91 0.42 -2.06
CA GLU A 107 16.96 -0.29 -1.20
C GLU A 107 16.54 0.56 0.01
N CYS A 108 15.35 0.27 0.52
CA CYS A 108 14.72 0.94 1.64
C CYS A 108 14.36 -0.12 2.69
N GLU A 109 14.44 0.21 3.98
CA GLU A 109 14.16 -0.75 5.07
C GLU A 109 12.74 -1.33 5.02
N LEU A 110 11.80 -0.61 4.41
CA LEU A 110 10.42 -1.07 4.22
C LEU A 110 10.27 -2.08 3.08
N CYS A 111 11.32 -2.39 2.32
CA CYS A 111 11.31 -3.49 1.33
C CYS A 111 11.03 -4.85 1.98
N GLU A 112 11.36 -5.02 3.26
CA GLU A 112 11.16 -6.27 3.99
C GLU A 112 9.69 -6.52 4.37
N LEU A 113 8.81 -5.52 4.23
CA LEU A 113 7.40 -5.62 4.59
C LEU A 113 6.56 -6.04 3.39
N ALA A 114 6.21 -7.32 3.33
CA ALA A 114 5.44 -7.94 2.24
C ALA A 114 4.05 -7.31 1.97
N PHE A 115 3.52 -6.50 2.88
CA PHE A 115 2.17 -5.93 2.82
C PHE A 115 2.10 -4.48 2.32
N ILE A 116 3.25 -3.82 2.07
CA ILE A 116 3.31 -2.42 1.64
C ILE A 116 3.69 -2.35 0.17
N ASP A 117 2.79 -1.86 -0.69
CA ASP A 117 3.19 -1.39 -2.03
C ASP A 117 3.60 0.07 -1.97
N ARG A 118 4.84 0.37 -2.30
CA ARG A 118 5.38 1.73 -2.12
C ARG A 118 4.68 2.78 -3.00
N GLY A 119 4.15 2.36 -4.14
CA GLY A 119 3.37 3.19 -5.03
C GLY A 119 2.01 3.58 -4.45
N SER A 120 1.27 2.61 -3.93
CA SER A 120 -0.09 2.80 -3.43
C SER A 120 -0.13 3.13 -1.94
N SER A 121 0.60 2.41 -1.09
CA SER A 121 0.58 2.52 0.38
C SER A 121 1.09 3.86 0.92
N PHE A 122 1.99 4.57 0.21
CA PHE A 122 2.45 5.90 0.66
C PHE A 122 1.51 7.01 0.24
N MET A 123 0.67 7.47 1.14
CA MET A 123 -0.38 8.45 0.86
C MET A 123 0.20 9.85 0.72
N SER A 124 -0.37 10.62 -0.20
CA SER A 124 -0.16 12.07 -0.21
C SER A 124 -1.11 12.68 0.82
N ASP A 125 -0.56 13.43 1.77
CA ASP A 125 -1.36 14.03 2.84
C ASP A 125 -1.94 15.41 2.42
N THR A 126 -3.18 15.68 2.82
CA THR A 126 -3.86 16.95 2.47
C THR A 126 -3.21 18.16 3.14
N LEU A 127 -2.65 18.00 4.35
CA LEU A 127 -1.99 19.09 5.09
C LEU A 127 -0.84 19.69 4.27
N HIS A 128 0.16 18.89 3.89
CA HIS A 128 1.36 19.39 3.21
C HIS A 128 1.21 19.50 1.69
N SER A 129 0.31 18.74 1.06
CA SER A 129 0.12 18.78 -0.39
C SER A 129 -0.93 19.76 -0.87
N VAL A 130 -2.05 19.85 -0.16
CA VAL A 130 -3.16 20.72 -0.54
C VAL A 130 -3.08 22.04 0.21
N TYR A 131 -3.21 22.01 1.54
CA TYR A 131 -3.45 23.23 2.32
C TYR A 131 -2.17 24.08 2.46
N HIS A 132 -1.06 23.51 2.93
CA HIS A 132 0.26 24.17 2.94
C HIS A 132 0.99 24.10 1.59
N GLY A 133 0.54 23.24 0.68
CA GLY A 133 1.14 23.05 -0.64
C GLY A 133 0.47 23.91 -1.72
N ALA A 134 -0.43 23.30 -2.48
CA ALA A 134 -1.07 23.92 -3.65
C ALA A 134 -1.85 25.19 -3.31
N PHE A 135 -2.73 25.16 -2.30
CA PHE A 135 -3.59 26.29 -1.98
C PHE A 135 -2.81 27.47 -1.40
N LYS A 136 -1.87 27.23 -0.47
CA LYS A 136 -1.00 28.29 0.06
C LYS A 136 -0.14 28.95 -1.04
N LYS A 137 0.25 28.20 -2.07
CA LYS A 137 0.92 28.78 -3.26
C LYS A 137 -0.01 29.68 -4.07
N LEU A 138 -1.27 29.31 -4.27
CA LEU A 138 -2.26 30.18 -4.91
C LEU A 138 -2.47 31.47 -4.11
N LEU A 139 -2.60 31.38 -2.78
CA LEU A 139 -2.70 32.56 -1.91
C LEU A 139 -1.47 33.47 -2.04
N HIS A 140 -0.26 32.89 -2.06
CA HIS A 140 0.97 33.66 -2.27
C HIS A 140 0.99 34.32 -3.65
N LEU A 141 0.56 33.61 -4.71
CA LEU A 141 0.43 34.17 -6.05
C LEU A 141 -0.51 35.37 -6.10
N TRP A 142 -1.66 35.29 -5.46
CA TRP A 142 -2.65 36.37 -5.47
C TRP A 142 -2.22 37.59 -4.67
N THR A 143 -1.32 37.42 -3.69
CA THR A 143 -1.00 38.48 -2.73
C THR A 143 0.34 39.16 -2.96
N GLU A 144 1.32 38.43 -3.50
CA GLU A 144 2.68 38.91 -3.78
C GLU A 144 2.98 39.09 -5.27
N SER A 145 2.03 38.78 -6.16
CA SER A 145 2.20 39.13 -7.56
C SER A 145 2.25 40.64 -7.75
N SER A 146 2.88 41.07 -8.85
CA SER A 146 2.81 42.47 -9.27
C SER A 146 1.34 42.89 -9.36
N LYS A 147 1.03 44.10 -8.90
CA LYS A 147 -0.31 44.72 -9.00
C LYS A 147 -0.90 44.72 -10.43
N LYS A 148 -0.10 44.38 -11.44
CA LYS A 148 -0.47 44.27 -12.86
C LYS A 148 -0.98 42.88 -13.27
N GLN A 149 -0.83 41.84 -12.45
CA GLN A 149 -1.31 40.51 -12.81
C GLN A 149 -2.82 40.41 -12.65
N PRO A 150 -3.55 39.73 -13.55
CA PRO A 150 -5.01 39.69 -13.54
C PRO A 150 -5.59 38.96 -12.32
N TRP A 151 -4.81 38.09 -11.67
CA TRP A 151 -5.18 37.36 -10.45
C TRP A 151 -4.72 38.06 -9.14
N SER A 152 -4.18 39.28 -9.22
CA SER A 152 -3.66 39.99 -8.05
C SER A 152 -4.80 40.51 -7.15
N LEU A 153 -4.84 40.04 -5.91
CA LEU A 153 -5.78 40.44 -4.87
C LEU A 153 -5.23 41.52 -3.91
N THR A 154 -3.98 41.97 -4.08
CA THR A 154 -3.29 42.88 -3.12
C THR A 154 -4.10 44.13 -2.76
N LYS A 155 -4.87 44.71 -3.69
CA LYS A 155 -5.73 45.89 -3.43
C LYS A 155 -7.03 45.55 -2.70
N ALA A 156 -7.57 44.36 -2.95
CA ALA A 156 -8.85 43.90 -2.41
C ALA A 156 -8.72 43.26 -1.01
N LEU A 157 -7.49 43.07 -0.51
CA LEU A 157 -7.23 42.39 0.76
C LEU A 157 -8.08 42.89 1.95
N PRO A 158 -8.24 44.21 2.18
CA PRO A 158 -9.08 44.69 3.27
C PRO A 158 -10.55 44.30 3.11
N SER A 159 -11.08 44.40 1.89
CA SER A 159 -12.48 44.03 1.58
C SER A 159 -12.72 42.53 1.72
N ILE A 160 -11.80 41.70 1.21
CA ILE A 160 -11.86 40.24 1.36
C ILE A 160 -11.82 39.85 2.85
N ALA A 161 -10.97 40.51 3.65
CA ALA A 161 -10.93 40.26 5.09
C ALA A 161 -12.26 40.61 5.77
N GLY A 162 -12.92 41.70 5.34
CA GLY A 162 -14.25 42.08 5.81
C GLY A 162 -15.32 41.06 5.42
N ASP A 163 -15.29 40.53 4.20
CA ASP A 163 -16.28 39.54 3.74
C ASP A 163 -16.07 38.16 4.37
N LEU A 164 -14.83 37.72 4.59
CA LEU A 164 -14.57 36.49 5.34
C LEU A 164 -15.03 36.56 6.80
N ALA A 165 -15.00 37.76 7.41
CA ALA A 165 -15.48 37.96 8.76
C ALA A 165 -17.01 37.82 8.88
N LYS A 166 -17.74 37.93 7.76
CA LYS A 166 -19.20 37.75 7.71
C LYS A 166 -19.61 36.28 7.56
N ILE A 167 -18.68 35.37 7.27
CA ILE A 167 -18.98 33.95 7.12
C ILE A 167 -19.36 33.37 8.49
N LEU A 168 -20.51 32.70 8.54
CA LEU A 168 -20.88 31.86 9.67
C LEU A 168 -20.14 30.52 9.56
N TYR A 169 -19.21 30.28 10.47
CA TYR A 169 -18.46 29.02 10.53
C TYR A 169 -19.23 27.99 11.36
N PRO A 170 -19.29 26.71 10.95
CA PRO A 170 -19.85 25.64 11.76
C PRO A 170 -19.17 25.55 13.13
N THR A 171 -19.91 25.18 14.18
CA THR A 171 -19.37 25.03 15.55
C THR A 171 -18.25 24.00 15.67
N THR A 172 -18.17 23.06 14.72
CA THR A 172 -17.10 22.05 14.61
C THR A 172 -15.77 22.62 14.09
N THR A 173 -15.73 23.91 13.72
CA THR A 173 -14.52 24.56 13.21
C THR A 173 -13.52 24.82 14.32
N VAL A 174 -12.45 24.01 14.38
CA VAL A 174 -11.41 24.09 15.42
C VAL A 174 -10.65 25.42 15.41
N ARG A 175 -10.53 26.10 14.26
CA ARG A 175 -9.79 27.37 14.14
C ARG A 175 -10.29 28.22 12.97
N VAL A 176 -10.79 29.42 13.27
CA VAL A 176 -11.17 30.41 12.26
C VAL A 176 -9.90 31.07 11.67
N PRO A 177 -9.84 31.35 10.36
CA PRO A 177 -8.70 32.02 9.74
C PRO A 177 -8.44 33.39 10.38
N ARG A 178 -7.18 33.65 10.76
CA ARG A 178 -6.72 35.00 11.14
C ARG A 178 -6.87 35.95 9.96
N THR A 179 -6.90 37.25 10.26
CA THR A 179 -7.02 38.30 9.25
C THR A 179 -6.03 38.09 8.11
N ILE A 180 -6.60 38.04 6.92
CA ILE A 180 -5.98 37.87 5.60
C ILE A 180 -4.71 38.71 5.38
N THR A 181 -4.57 39.85 6.06
CA THR A 181 -3.41 40.74 5.92
C THR A 181 -2.06 40.06 6.23
N LYS A 182 -2.03 38.90 6.89
CA LYS A 182 -0.83 38.08 7.14
C LYS A 182 -0.93 36.66 6.53
N PHE A 183 -1.45 36.53 5.31
CA PHE A 183 -1.71 35.26 4.62
C PHE A 183 -0.58 34.21 4.65
N LEU A 184 0.69 34.61 4.52
CA LEU A 184 1.83 33.69 4.59
C LEU A 184 1.92 32.94 5.92
N LYS A 185 1.39 33.55 6.99
CA LYS A 185 1.41 33.00 8.34
C LYS A 185 0.21 32.10 8.63
N LEU A 186 -0.73 31.92 7.69
CA LEU A 186 -1.85 30.98 7.87
C LEU A 186 -1.29 29.56 8.08
N LYS A 187 -1.79 28.92 9.14
CA LYS A 187 -1.56 27.51 9.42
C LYS A 187 -2.46 26.66 8.53
N ALA A 188 -2.11 25.39 8.37
CA ALA A 188 -2.83 24.48 7.48
C ALA A 188 -4.33 24.39 7.80
N ASN A 189 -4.70 24.45 9.07
CA ASN A 189 -6.11 24.39 9.47
C ASN A 189 -6.89 25.64 9.01
N GLU A 190 -6.26 26.81 9.04
CA GLU A 190 -6.86 28.04 8.53
C GLU A 190 -6.98 27.99 7.00
N CYS A 191 -5.96 27.46 6.31
CA CYS A 191 -6.03 27.19 4.88
C CYS A 191 -7.15 26.20 4.51
N ARG A 192 -7.37 25.17 5.35
CA ARG A 192 -8.44 24.18 5.18
C ARG A 192 -9.82 24.82 5.25
N VAL A 193 -10.08 25.59 6.30
CA VAL A 193 -11.35 26.32 6.46
C VAL A 193 -11.56 27.31 5.32
N LEU A 194 -10.51 28.05 4.94
CA LEU A 194 -10.60 29.01 3.84
C LEU A 194 -10.87 28.34 2.49
N LEU A 195 -10.28 27.17 2.21
CA LEU A 195 -10.50 26.45 0.95
C LEU A 195 -11.88 25.79 0.90
N LEU A 196 -12.34 25.17 1.99
CA LEU A 196 -13.58 24.39 1.99
C LEU A 196 -14.83 25.24 2.22
N ILE A 197 -14.72 26.30 3.01
CA ILE A 197 -15.85 27.15 3.42
C ILE A 197 -15.70 28.57 2.85
N GLY A 198 -14.49 29.14 2.95
CA GLY A 198 -14.25 30.53 2.60
C GLY A 198 -14.07 30.83 1.11
N TYR A 199 -13.90 29.79 0.26
CA TYR A 199 -13.60 29.99 -1.15
C TYR A 199 -14.65 30.80 -1.94
N PRO A 200 -15.97 30.78 -1.62
CA PRO A 200 -16.97 31.56 -2.36
C PRO A 200 -16.74 33.06 -2.30
N VAL A 201 -16.10 33.57 -1.24
CA VAL A 201 -15.78 35.00 -1.11
C VAL A 201 -14.91 35.49 -2.26
N PHE A 202 -14.01 34.64 -2.79
CA PHE A 202 -13.14 35.04 -3.90
C PHE A 202 -13.88 35.25 -5.23
N LYS A 203 -15.15 34.84 -5.37
CA LYS A 203 -15.94 35.03 -6.61
C LYS A 203 -16.03 36.49 -7.03
N ASN A 204 -16.14 37.39 -6.04
CA ASN A 204 -16.30 38.83 -6.28
C ASN A 204 -14.96 39.54 -6.57
N TYR A 205 -13.83 38.83 -6.46
CA TYR A 205 -12.50 39.45 -6.49
C TYR A 205 -11.53 38.82 -7.50
N LEU A 206 -11.70 37.53 -7.82
CA LEU A 206 -10.93 36.84 -8.86
C LEU A 206 -11.68 36.85 -10.20
N PRO A 207 -11.00 37.04 -11.33
CA PRO A 207 -11.61 36.82 -12.63
C PRO A 207 -12.08 35.36 -12.79
N GLU A 208 -13.12 35.17 -13.60
CA GLU A 208 -13.86 33.90 -13.77
C GLU A 208 -12.93 32.70 -14.02
N LEU A 209 -11.91 32.86 -14.86
CA LEU A 209 -10.92 31.81 -15.16
C LEU A 209 -10.22 31.28 -13.90
N TYR A 210 -9.76 32.18 -13.02
CA TYR A 210 -9.01 31.84 -11.80
C TYR A 210 -9.94 31.33 -10.70
N TYR A 211 -11.17 31.86 -10.65
CA TYR A 211 -12.18 31.40 -9.72
C TYR A 211 -12.66 29.97 -10.06
N LYS A 212 -12.95 29.67 -11.33
CA LYS A 212 -13.25 28.31 -11.79
C LYS A 212 -12.10 27.34 -11.52
N HIS A 213 -10.86 27.80 -11.67
CA HIS A 213 -9.70 26.98 -11.31
C HIS A 213 -9.63 26.68 -9.81
N LEU A 214 -9.90 27.66 -8.94
CA LEU A 214 -10.01 27.44 -7.49
C LEU A 214 -11.15 26.46 -7.15
N GLN A 215 -12.29 26.56 -7.83
CA GLN A 215 -13.44 25.67 -7.63
C GLN A 215 -13.07 24.20 -7.88
N LYS A 216 -12.27 23.89 -8.91
CA LYS A 216 -11.80 22.52 -9.17
C LYS A 216 -11.09 21.92 -7.95
N LEU A 217 -10.18 22.69 -7.33
CA LEU A 217 -9.49 22.27 -6.11
C LEU A 217 -10.45 22.16 -4.91
N ALA A 218 -11.27 23.19 -4.68
CA ALA A 218 -12.17 23.24 -3.53
C ALA A 218 -13.19 22.09 -3.57
N PHE A 219 -13.84 21.86 -4.72
CA PHE A 219 -14.80 20.78 -4.88
C PHE A 219 -14.14 19.40 -4.82
N GLY A 220 -13.05 19.17 -5.56
CA GLY A 220 -12.36 17.87 -5.53
C GLY A 220 -11.90 17.48 -4.12
N ILE A 221 -11.37 18.43 -3.34
CA ILE A 221 -10.97 18.16 -1.96
C ILE A 221 -12.19 18.00 -1.03
N SER A 222 -13.27 18.77 -1.24
CA SER A 222 -14.50 18.62 -0.45
C SER A 222 -15.13 17.23 -0.60
N ILE A 223 -15.13 16.68 -1.82
CA ILE A 223 -15.59 15.31 -2.08
C ILE A 223 -14.74 14.32 -1.27
N GLY A 224 -13.42 14.44 -1.35
CA GLY A 224 -12.48 13.59 -0.63
C GLY A 224 -12.56 13.70 0.90
N GLU A 225 -12.98 14.84 1.45
CA GLU A 225 -13.09 15.07 2.90
C GLU A 225 -14.45 14.65 3.48
N SER A 226 -15.32 14.02 2.69
CA SER A 226 -16.60 13.47 3.12
C SER A 226 -16.43 12.34 4.16
N SER A 227 -17.46 12.07 4.97
CA SER A 227 -17.43 10.96 5.93
C SER A 227 -17.38 9.57 5.27
N SER A 228 -17.91 9.48 4.06
CA SER A 228 -17.81 8.33 3.15
C SER A 228 -17.76 8.84 1.71
N ILE A 229 -17.23 8.03 0.80
CA ILE A 229 -17.09 8.39 -0.63
C ILE A 229 -17.43 7.17 -1.50
N SER A 230 -18.33 7.35 -2.48
CA SER A 230 -18.66 6.31 -3.47
C SER A 230 -17.65 6.31 -4.61
N LEU A 231 -17.57 5.21 -5.37
CA LEU A 231 -16.66 5.13 -6.53
C LEU A 231 -16.96 6.21 -7.58
N GLU A 232 -18.23 6.47 -7.85
CA GLU A 232 -18.67 7.57 -8.75
C GLU A 232 -18.14 8.93 -8.27
N LYS A 233 -18.19 9.19 -6.96
CA LYS A 233 -17.65 10.44 -6.39
C LYS A 233 -16.12 10.48 -6.43
N VAL A 234 -15.44 9.34 -6.33
CA VAL A 234 -13.99 9.25 -6.54
C VAL A 234 -13.64 9.61 -7.99
N GLU A 235 -14.41 9.14 -8.98
CA GLU A 235 -14.21 9.48 -10.40
C GLU A 235 -14.44 10.97 -10.66
N GLU A 236 -15.49 11.56 -10.08
CA GLU A 236 -15.75 13.01 -10.15
C GLU A 236 -14.58 13.81 -9.54
N MET A 237 -14.08 13.38 -8.38
CA MET A 237 -12.91 13.95 -7.72
C MET A 237 -11.66 13.83 -8.61
N GLU A 238 -11.46 12.71 -9.29
CA GLU A 238 -10.33 12.49 -10.19
C GLU A 238 -10.35 13.48 -11.35
N LEU A 239 -11.50 13.67 -12.00
CA LEU A 239 -11.68 14.62 -13.09
C LEU A 239 -11.36 16.05 -12.63
N LEU A 240 -11.91 16.47 -11.49
CA LEU A 240 -11.70 17.81 -10.94
C LEU A 240 -10.22 18.06 -10.59
N LEU A 241 -9.57 17.13 -9.91
CA LEU A 241 -8.19 17.30 -9.43
C LEU A 241 -7.15 17.17 -10.54
N LYS A 242 -7.37 16.29 -11.53
CA LYS A 242 -6.53 16.25 -12.73
C LYS A 242 -6.66 17.55 -13.53
N SER A 243 -7.89 17.98 -13.79
CA SER A 243 -8.19 19.24 -14.51
C SER A 243 -7.66 20.47 -13.76
N PHE A 244 -7.61 20.47 -12.42
CA PHE A 244 -6.97 21.53 -11.65
C PHE A 244 -5.47 21.65 -11.98
N VAL A 245 -4.76 20.54 -12.16
CA VAL A 245 -3.32 20.58 -12.46
C VAL A 245 -3.08 20.78 -13.95
N ASP A 246 -3.90 20.19 -14.83
CA ASP A 246 -3.70 20.23 -16.27
C ASP A 246 -4.05 21.57 -16.89
N ASP A 247 -5.16 22.16 -16.43
CA ASP A 247 -5.65 23.46 -16.90
C ASP A 247 -5.14 24.60 -16.00
N PHE A 248 -3.87 24.54 -15.56
CA PHE A 248 -3.32 25.52 -14.63
C PHE A 248 -3.21 26.90 -15.31
N PRO A 249 -4.03 27.90 -14.95
CA PRO A 249 -4.17 29.15 -15.71
C PRO A 249 -3.04 30.15 -15.43
N TYR A 250 -2.15 29.83 -14.50
CA TYR A 250 -0.99 30.64 -14.16
C TYR A 250 0.24 30.19 -14.95
N ASN A 251 1.36 30.87 -14.75
CA ASN A 251 2.62 30.42 -15.33
C ASN A 251 2.97 28.99 -14.85
N LYS A 252 3.28 28.08 -15.79
CA LYS A 252 3.60 26.67 -15.52
C LYS A 252 4.74 26.48 -14.51
N ARG A 253 5.58 27.50 -14.28
CA ARG A 253 6.63 27.47 -13.26
C ARG A 253 6.13 27.22 -11.83
N TYR A 254 4.85 27.42 -11.58
CA TYR A 254 4.23 27.22 -10.27
C TYR A 254 3.72 25.79 -10.06
N ILE A 255 3.74 24.95 -11.11
CA ILE A 255 3.39 23.53 -11.06
C ILE A 255 4.60 22.75 -10.52
N VAL A 256 4.97 23.05 -9.29
CA VAL A 256 6.00 22.28 -8.57
C VAL A 256 5.39 20.99 -8.04
N GLN A 257 6.22 20.11 -7.51
CA GLN A 257 5.82 18.78 -7.01
C GLN A 257 4.56 18.81 -6.12
N THR A 258 4.38 19.82 -5.25
CA THR A 258 3.18 19.90 -4.39
C THR A 258 1.87 20.11 -5.15
N VAL A 259 1.91 20.88 -6.24
CA VAL A 259 0.75 21.10 -7.12
C VAL A 259 0.52 19.85 -7.95
N HIS A 260 1.59 19.26 -8.48
CA HIS A 260 1.53 18.01 -9.22
C HIS A 260 0.90 16.86 -8.41
N CYS A 261 1.26 16.70 -7.13
CA CYS A 261 0.72 15.67 -6.25
C CYS A 261 -0.81 15.72 -6.08
N VAL A 262 -1.45 16.85 -6.38
CA VAL A 262 -2.92 16.98 -6.32
C VAL A 262 -3.62 15.95 -7.21
N LYS A 263 -3.00 15.56 -8.35
CA LYS A 263 -3.53 14.55 -9.27
C LYS A 263 -3.72 13.15 -8.63
N HIS A 264 -2.94 12.84 -7.58
CA HIS A 264 -2.86 11.48 -7.01
C HIS A 264 -3.86 11.25 -5.87
N PHE A 265 -4.59 12.29 -5.44
CA PHE A 265 -5.51 12.18 -4.30
C PHE A 265 -6.73 11.30 -4.60
N ALA A 266 -7.24 11.31 -5.83
CA ALA A 266 -8.38 10.47 -6.20
C ALA A 266 -8.00 8.98 -6.20
N THR A 267 -6.83 8.63 -6.75
CA THR A 267 -6.29 7.26 -6.66
C THR A 267 -6.10 6.84 -5.21
N THR A 268 -5.56 7.73 -4.37
CA THR A 268 -5.39 7.45 -2.93
C THR A 268 -6.75 7.29 -2.22
N ALA A 269 -7.77 8.06 -2.61
CA ALA A 269 -9.12 7.93 -2.07
C ALA A 269 -9.82 6.65 -2.52
N LYS A 270 -9.56 6.20 -3.75
CA LYS A 270 -10.01 4.91 -4.29
C LYS A 270 -9.50 3.75 -3.44
N ASP A 271 -8.22 3.82 -3.05
CA ASP A 271 -7.55 2.73 -2.35
C ASP A 271 -7.88 2.69 -0.84
N PHE A 272 -8.08 3.86 -0.21
CA PHE A 272 -8.13 3.96 1.26
C PHE A 272 -9.38 4.65 1.83
N GLY A 273 -10.32 5.01 0.95
CA GLY A 273 -11.52 5.77 1.30
C GLY A 273 -11.23 7.26 1.50
N PRO A 274 -12.09 7.98 2.24
CA PRO A 274 -11.97 9.43 2.40
C PRO A 274 -10.60 9.91 2.87
N LEU A 275 -10.19 11.09 2.40
CA LEU A 275 -8.91 11.75 2.72
C LEU A 275 -8.71 11.99 4.23
N SER A 276 -9.82 12.11 4.96
CA SER A 276 -9.82 12.26 6.42
C SER A 276 -9.26 11.03 7.14
N ASN A 277 -9.35 9.83 6.55
CA ASN A 277 -8.86 8.58 7.14
C ASN A 277 -7.35 8.55 7.38
N TYR A 278 -6.58 9.34 6.62
CA TYR A 278 -5.11 9.34 6.63
C TYR A 278 -4.52 10.75 6.68
N SER A 279 -5.32 11.66 7.22
CA SER A 279 -4.96 13.05 7.44
C SER A 279 -3.88 13.20 8.51
N THR A 280 -2.81 13.91 8.18
CA THR A 280 -1.70 14.23 9.10
C THR A 280 -2.03 15.35 10.11
N PHE A 281 -3.23 15.93 10.06
CA PHE A 281 -3.66 16.97 11.00
C PHE A 281 -3.67 16.51 12.46
N ASN A 282 -4.17 15.30 12.73
CA ASN A 282 -4.17 14.74 14.08
C ASN A 282 -2.74 14.49 14.57
N TYR A 283 -1.86 14.04 13.67
CA TYR A 283 -0.46 13.79 13.97
C TYR A 283 0.29 15.08 14.33
N GLU A 284 0.16 16.15 13.54
CA GLU A 284 0.82 17.43 13.82
C GLU A 284 0.51 17.95 15.23
N SER A 285 -0.74 17.78 15.70
CA SER A 285 -1.10 18.12 17.08
C SER A 285 -0.43 17.23 18.13
N VAL A 286 -0.34 15.92 17.86
CA VAL A 286 0.25 14.94 18.78
C VAL A 286 1.77 15.08 18.85
N ILE A 287 2.47 15.34 17.73
CA ILE A 287 3.93 15.61 17.74
C ILE A 287 4.25 16.78 18.64
N GLY A 288 3.47 17.87 18.57
CA GLY A 288 3.68 19.04 19.40
C GLY A 288 3.74 18.65 20.87
N CYS A 289 2.80 17.83 21.33
CA CYS A 289 2.78 17.28 22.68
C CYS A 289 3.97 16.32 22.94
N LEU A 290 4.20 15.34 22.07
CA LEU A 290 5.28 14.35 22.23
C LEU A 290 6.67 15.01 22.29
N SER A 291 6.90 16.06 21.49
CA SER A 291 8.16 16.81 21.47
C SER A 291 8.43 17.50 22.81
N SER A 292 7.38 17.96 23.49
CA SER A 292 7.47 18.53 24.84
C SER A 292 7.67 17.50 25.93
N SER A 293 7.43 16.21 25.63
CA SER A 293 7.56 15.10 26.56
C SER A 293 8.95 14.43 26.56
N ILE A 294 9.86 14.85 25.68
CA ILE A 294 11.25 14.39 25.64
C ILE A 294 12.08 15.30 26.55
N HIS A 295 12.63 14.74 27.63
CA HIS A 295 13.33 15.52 28.65
C HIS A 295 14.81 15.13 28.80
N GLY A 296 15.23 14.02 28.19
CA GLY A 296 16.61 13.52 28.20
C GLY A 296 17.24 13.39 26.81
N THR A 297 18.58 13.33 26.76
CA THR A 297 19.36 13.05 25.53
C THR A 297 19.63 11.57 25.28
N LYS A 298 19.32 10.71 26.27
CA LYS A 298 19.49 9.25 26.24
C LYS A 298 18.13 8.58 26.28
N ARG A 299 17.96 7.46 25.55
CA ARG A 299 16.72 6.65 25.50
C ARG A 299 15.47 7.40 24.99
N ILE A 300 15.65 8.41 24.14
CA ILE A 300 14.58 9.21 23.52
C ILE A 300 13.48 8.32 22.90
N GLY A 301 13.85 7.24 22.20
CA GLY A 301 12.88 6.30 21.63
C GLY A 301 12.01 5.59 22.67
N THR A 302 12.56 5.29 23.85
CA THR A 302 11.83 4.69 24.97
C THR A 302 10.88 5.70 25.62
N GLU A 303 11.33 6.93 25.86
CA GLU A 303 10.47 8.01 26.39
C GLU A 303 9.28 8.26 25.44
N LEU A 304 9.54 8.35 24.14
CA LEU A 304 8.51 8.53 23.12
C LEU A 304 7.49 7.38 23.08
N SER A 305 7.96 6.13 23.15
CA SER A 305 7.10 4.95 23.08
C SER A 305 6.14 4.88 24.27
N ILE A 306 6.65 5.08 25.49
CA ILE A 306 5.86 5.06 26.73
C ILE A 306 4.83 6.20 26.72
N ASN A 307 5.25 7.41 26.37
CA ASN A 307 4.37 8.57 26.36
C ASN A 307 3.27 8.46 25.29
N LEU A 308 3.58 7.92 24.11
CA LEU A 308 2.59 7.68 23.05
C LEU A 308 1.55 6.64 23.47
N GLU A 309 1.97 5.56 24.13
CA GLU A 309 1.07 4.51 24.62
C GLU A 309 0.12 5.05 25.70
N LEU A 310 0.66 5.81 26.66
CA LEU A 310 -0.13 6.46 27.72
C LEU A 310 -1.12 7.48 27.14
N PHE A 311 -0.69 8.31 26.19
CA PHE A 311 -1.56 9.29 25.54
C PHE A 311 -2.71 8.63 24.77
N THR A 312 -2.40 7.56 24.03
CA THR A 312 -3.41 6.80 23.25
C THR A 312 -4.43 6.15 24.17
N LYS A 313 -3.98 5.53 25.28
CA LYS A 313 -4.86 4.91 26.28
C LYS A 313 -5.70 5.94 27.03
N ALA A 314 -5.11 7.05 27.47
CA ALA A 314 -5.83 8.13 28.15
C ALA A 314 -6.92 8.74 27.24
N TYR A 315 -6.59 8.95 25.96
CA TYR A 315 -7.55 9.43 24.96
C TYR A 315 -8.70 8.43 24.74
N TYR A 316 -8.40 7.14 24.59
CA TYR A 316 -9.41 6.09 24.43
C TYR A 316 -10.36 6.03 25.62
N ILE A 317 -9.82 6.01 26.85
CA ILE A 317 -10.60 5.99 28.09
C ILE A 317 -11.52 7.21 28.18
N SER A 318 -11.00 8.40 27.87
CA SER A 318 -11.78 9.65 27.91
C SER A 318 -12.94 9.71 26.91
N LYS A 319 -12.90 8.92 25.85
CA LYS A 319 -13.91 8.93 24.77
C LYS A 319 -14.97 7.83 24.93
N HIS A 320 -14.61 6.71 25.56
CA HIS A 320 -15.45 5.51 25.60
C HIS A 320 -15.95 5.12 26.99
N HIS A 321 -15.48 5.78 28.05
CA HIS A 321 -15.89 5.49 29.42
C HIS A 321 -16.27 6.76 30.18
N SER A 322 -17.29 6.66 31.03
CA SER A 322 -17.58 7.68 32.05
C SER A 322 -16.41 7.73 33.02
N LEU A 323 -15.72 8.87 33.09
CA LEU A 323 -14.56 9.04 33.95
C LEU A 323 -15.00 9.14 35.41
N SER A 324 -14.32 8.44 36.32
CA SER A 324 -14.43 8.76 37.74
C SER A 324 -13.76 10.11 38.00
N SER A 325 -14.27 10.85 38.98
CA SER A 325 -13.71 12.15 39.41
C SER A 325 -12.23 12.08 39.82
N GLU A 326 -11.73 10.88 40.11
CA GLU A 326 -10.35 10.61 40.52
C GLU A 326 -9.38 10.49 39.32
N LEU A 327 -9.88 10.13 38.13
CA LEU A 327 -9.08 9.93 36.91
C LEU A 327 -8.96 11.18 36.02
N GLU A 328 -9.86 12.15 36.17
CA GLU A 328 -9.85 13.40 35.41
C GLU A 328 -8.54 14.19 35.53
N PRO A 329 -7.97 14.42 36.73
CA PRO A 329 -6.73 15.18 36.88
C PRO A 329 -5.52 14.49 36.24
N PHE A 330 -5.48 13.15 36.26
CA PHE A 330 -4.41 12.37 35.64
C PHE A 330 -4.49 12.42 34.11
N ILE A 331 -5.70 12.27 33.54
CA ILE A 331 -5.90 12.39 32.09
C ILE A 331 -5.57 13.81 31.61
N GLU A 332 -5.95 14.84 32.39
CA GLU A 332 -5.61 16.22 32.05
C GLU A 332 -4.10 16.48 32.13
N TYR A 333 -3.43 15.93 33.15
CA TYR A 333 -1.98 15.96 33.25
C TYR A 333 -1.28 15.27 32.06
N VAL A 334 -1.73 14.08 31.64
CA VAL A 334 -1.22 13.37 30.44
C VAL A 334 -1.43 14.19 29.17
N LYS A 335 -2.57 14.88 29.03
CA LYS A 335 -2.83 15.79 27.91
C LYS A 335 -1.90 17.00 27.88
N THR A 336 -1.37 17.44 29.02
CA THR A 336 -0.44 18.59 29.08
C THR A 336 0.99 18.28 28.60
N GLY A 337 1.35 17.00 28.39
CA GLY A 337 2.65 16.59 27.84
C GLY A 337 3.85 16.70 28.80
N LYS A 338 3.64 17.00 30.09
CA LYS A 338 4.70 17.32 31.09
C LYS A 338 5.15 16.13 31.96
N MET A 339 5.19 14.91 31.44
CA MET A 339 5.62 13.74 32.22
C MET A 339 7.15 13.65 32.34
N HIS A 340 7.68 13.62 33.56
CA HIS A 340 9.10 13.42 33.85
C HIS A 340 9.35 12.02 34.42
N LEU A 341 10.24 11.24 33.79
CA LEU A 341 10.62 9.89 34.25
C LEU A 341 11.40 9.86 35.58
N ASN A 342 11.93 11.01 36.03
CA ASN A 342 12.78 11.11 37.23
C ASN A 342 12.05 11.61 38.49
N LYS A 343 10.77 11.98 38.42
CA LYS A 343 10.00 12.23 39.64
C LYS A 343 9.43 10.89 40.09
N GLN A 344 9.79 10.47 41.31
CA GLN A 344 9.05 9.43 42.01
C GLN A 344 7.56 9.74 41.85
N TYR A 345 6.83 8.82 41.22
CA TYR A 345 5.38 8.85 41.15
C TYR A 345 4.84 9.09 42.56
N PRO A 346 3.79 9.90 42.76
CA PRO A 346 3.15 10.00 44.05
C PRO A 346 2.81 8.59 44.51
N SER A 347 3.50 8.15 45.56
CA SER A 347 3.33 6.83 46.13
C SER A 347 1.91 6.72 46.68
N SER A 348 1.17 5.75 46.15
CA SER A 348 0.16 4.94 46.86
C SER A 348 -1.05 5.60 47.52
N GLU A 349 -1.25 6.93 47.49
CA GLU A 349 -2.35 7.55 48.27
C GLU A 349 -3.61 7.94 47.49
N PHE A 350 -3.65 7.84 46.15
CA PHE A 350 -4.80 8.35 45.37
C PHE A 350 -5.42 7.40 44.35
N ILE A 351 -4.94 6.16 44.23
CA ILE A 351 -5.54 5.14 43.36
C ILE A 351 -5.42 3.79 44.07
N SER A 352 -6.53 3.05 44.15
CA SER A 352 -6.54 1.74 44.80
C SER A 352 -5.46 0.83 44.18
N THR A 353 -4.74 0.11 45.03
CA THR A 353 -3.62 -0.76 44.64
C THR A 353 -4.03 -1.85 43.63
N GLN A 354 -5.33 -2.12 43.46
CA GLN A 354 -5.87 -3.08 42.49
C GLN A 354 -5.93 -2.51 41.05
N GLU A 355 -6.23 -1.22 40.88
CA GLU A 355 -6.29 -0.54 39.58
C GLU A 355 -4.89 -0.14 39.08
N LEU A 356 -3.99 0.27 39.99
CA LEU A 356 -2.59 0.47 39.64
C LEU A 356 -1.90 -0.85 39.29
N ASN A 357 -2.17 -1.96 39.99
CA ASN A 357 -1.55 -3.26 39.67
C ASN A 357 -2.04 -3.88 38.34
N SER A 358 -3.23 -3.50 37.87
CA SER A 358 -3.71 -3.88 36.53
C SER A 358 -3.04 -3.04 35.42
N LEU A 359 -2.70 -1.77 35.71
CA LEU A 359 -1.84 -0.93 34.85
C LEU A 359 -0.35 -1.32 34.88
N TYR A 360 0.19 -1.70 36.05
CA TYR A 360 1.61 -2.02 36.26
C TYR A 360 2.02 -3.43 35.83
N LYS A 361 1.08 -4.39 35.72
CA LYS A 361 1.36 -5.75 35.20
C LYS A 361 1.90 -5.78 33.76
N PHE A 362 1.79 -4.67 33.02
CA PHE A 362 2.20 -4.56 31.63
C PHE A 362 3.44 -3.68 31.39
N ILE A 363 4.09 -3.16 32.43
CA ILE A 363 5.38 -2.47 32.28
C ILE A 363 6.48 -3.52 32.09
N PRO A 364 7.25 -3.52 30.99
CA PRO A 364 8.16 -4.61 30.70
C PRO A 364 9.45 -4.52 31.55
N ARG A 365 9.83 -5.62 32.23
CA ARG A 365 11.13 -5.77 32.91
C ARG A 365 12.29 -5.79 31.90
N GLU A 366 13.53 -5.57 32.34
CA GLU A 366 14.72 -5.42 31.47
C GLU A 366 14.90 -6.49 30.38
N SER A 367 14.49 -7.73 30.61
CA SER A 367 14.47 -8.81 29.60
C SER A 367 13.51 -8.52 28.44
N ASN A 368 12.41 -7.81 28.68
CA ASN A 368 11.46 -7.37 27.67
C ASN A 368 11.92 -6.12 26.90
N ILE A 369 13.03 -5.46 27.27
CA ILE A 369 13.63 -4.39 26.46
C ILE A 369 14.31 -5.00 25.22
N LYS A 370 14.86 -6.22 25.32
CA LYS A 370 15.30 -6.99 24.14
C LYS A 370 14.11 -7.42 23.27
N LEU A 371 12.99 -7.79 23.90
CA LEU A 371 11.75 -8.09 23.19
C LEU A 371 11.19 -6.84 22.48
N MET A 372 11.22 -5.67 23.11
CA MET A 372 10.84 -4.39 22.48
C MET A 372 11.76 -4.00 21.33
N LYS A 373 13.07 -4.28 21.39
CA LYS A 373 13.95 -4.13 20.20
C LYS A 373 13.56 -5.05 19.05
N SER A 374 12.92 -6.20 19.32
CA SER A 374 12.36 -7.07 18.28
C SER A 374 10.96 -6.63 17.82
N VAL A 375 10.16 -6.02 18.70
CA VAL A 375 8.85 -5.43 18.37
C VAL A 375 9.01 -4.11 17.59
N VAL A 376 10.14 -3.41 17.74
CA VAL A 376 10.57 -2.29 16.87
C VAL A 376 10.82 -2.77 15.42
N ARG A 377 10.91 -4.08 15.17
CA ARG A 377 10.87 -4.66 13.82
C ARG A 377 9.45 -4.96 13.31
N ASN A 378 8.43 -4.86 14.16
CA ASN A 378 7.04 -5.29 13.92
C ASN A 378 5.96 -4.28 14.35
N GLY A 379 6.29 -2.99 14.48
CA GLY A 379 5.28 -1.95 14.59
C GLY A 379 5.61 -0.87 15.63
N LEU A 380 5.91 0.31 15.09
CA LEU A 380 6.07 1.64 15.67
C LEU A 380 7.48 2.07 16.15
N VAL A 381 7.86 3.21 15.57
CA VAL A 381 9.07 4.05 15.71
C VAL A 381 10.33 3.55 15.00
N LEU A 382 10.50 3.95 13.73
CA LEU A 382 11.82 4.08 13.11
C LEU A 382 12.29 5.54 13.18
N SER A 383 13.23 5.74 14.11
CA SER A 383 14.25 6.79 14.21
C SER A 383 13.91 8.23 13.83
N THR A 384 14.14 9.14 14.79
CA THR A 384 14.59 10.50 14.46
C THR A 384 15.95 10.41 13.75
N PHE A 385 15.98 10.53 12.42
CA PHE A 385 17.23 10.69 11.69
C PHE A 385 17.78 12.10 11.93
N LYS A 386 18.89 12.20 12.68
CA LYS A 386 19.71 13.41 12.67
C LYS A 386 20.62 13.33 11.44
N SER A 387 20.22 13.98 10.34
CA SER A 387 21.17 14.23 9.23
C SER A 387 22.32 15.07 9.78
N SER A 388 23.55 14.56 9.67
CA SER A 388 24.77 15.26 10.10
C SER A 388 25.06 16.54 9.31
N LYS A 389 24.20 16.95 8.37
CA LYS A 389 24.39 18.13 7.51
C LYS A 389 23.26 19.15 7.51
N SER A 390 22.16 18.98 8.25
CA SER A 390 21.20 20.08 8.42
C SER A 390 20.45 20.03 9.77
N SER A 391 20.30 21.19 10.38
CA SER A 391 19.66 21.42 11.68
C SER A 391 18.12 21.30 11.67
N THR A 392 17.54 20.49 10.78
CA THR A 392 16.08 20.35 10.68
C THR A 392 15.64 18.93 11.07
N PHE A 393 14.80 18.84 12.10
CA PHE A 393 14.11 17.61 12.50
C PHE A 393 13.11 17.23 11.41
N THR A 394 13.16 16.00 10.93
CA THR A 394 12.17 15.43 9.99
C THR A 394 11.29 14.46 10.77
N ASN A 395 9.97 14.64 10.68
CA ASN A 395 8.99 13.97 11.53
C ASN A 395 8.12 13.03 10.67
N ALA A 396 8.21 11.72 10.93
CA ALA A 396 7.42 10.68 10.23
C ALA A 396 6.29 10.14 11.14
N CYS A 397 5.11 9.88 10.56
CA CYS A 397 3.99 9.21 11.22
C CYS A 397 3.53 8.01 10.39
N ILE A 398 3.57 6.83 10.98
CA ILE A 398 3.03 5.63 10.34
C ILE A 398 1.60 5.46 10.84
N VAL A 399 0.61 5.63 9.97
CA VAL A 399 -0.80 5.46 10.30
C VAL A 399 -1.17 3.98 10.20
N TYR A 400 -1.44 3.34 11.33
CA TYR A 400 -2.06 2.02 11.34
C TYR A 400 -3.56 2.18 11.19
N LYS A 401 -4.17 1.51 10.21
CA LYS A 401 -5.61 1.33 10.17
C LYS A 401 -5.93 -0.10 10.65
N TYR A 402 -6.63 -0.20 11.77
CA TYR A 402 -7.39 -1.40 12.08
C TYR A 402 -8.69 -1.33 11.29
N GLN A 403 -8.72 -1.92 10.10
CA GLN A 403 -9.97 -2.21 9.41
C GLN A 403 -9.86 -3.51 8.62
N ASN A 404 -10.89 -4.36 8.78
CA ASN A 404 -11.21 -5.42 7.85
C ASN A 404 -11.57 -4.76 6.50
N PHE A 405 -10.62 -4.68 5.58
CA PHE A 405 -10.92 -4.48 4.16
C PHE A 405 -10.16 -5.50 3.33
N THR A 406 -10.95 -6.30 2.65
CA THR A 406 -10.67 -6.96 1.38
C THR A 406 -10.22 -5.93 0.33
N LYS A 407 -9.22 -6.26 -0.52
CA LYS A 407 -8.63 -5.48 -1.68
C LYS A 407 -7.68 -4.31 -1.30
N TYR A 408 -6.47 -4.07 -1.85
CA TYR A 408 -5.77 -4.46 -3.09
C TYR A 408 -4.25 -4.58 -2.84
N GLY A 409 -3.75 -5.79 -2.56
CA GLY A 409 -2.38 -6.16 -2.90
C GLY A 409 -2.45 -7.08 -4.10
N ILE A 410 -1.40 -7.17 -4.92
CA ILE A 410 -1.27 -8.28 -5.86
C ILE A 410 -0.95 -9.51 -5.00
N TRP A 411 -1.99 -10.10 -4.45
CA TRP A 411 -1.92 -11.37 -3.77
C TRP A 411 -2.05 -12.44 -4.85
N TYR A 412 -1.27 -13.51 -4.80
CA TYR A 412 -1.58 -14.71 -5.60
C TYR A 412 -2.98 -15.27 -5.26
N ASN A 413 -3.59 -14.85 -4.14
CA ASN A 413 -4.99 -15.10 -3.75
C ASN A 413 -6.02 -14.12 -4.35
N ARG A 414 -5.59 -13.13 -5.15
CA ARG A 414 -6.42 -12.19 -5.94
C ARG A 414 -5.61 -11.58 -7.11
N PRO A 415 -5.09 -12.36 -8.07
CA PRO A 415 -4.40 -11.80 -9.23
C PRO A 415 -5.33 -10.86 -10.00
N MET A 416 -4.91 -9.64 -10.32
CA MET A 416 -5.73 -8.73 -11.12
C MET A 416 -5.31 -8.82 -12.59
N PHE A 417 -6.11 -9.48 -13.42
CA PHE A 417 -5.90 -9.40 -14.86
C PHE A 417 -6.32 -8.03 -15.38
N SER A 418 -5.50 -7.45 -16.26
CA SER A 418 -5.86 -6.21 -16.93
C SER A 418 -7.14 -6.42 -17.72
N SER A 419 -8.10 -5.49 -17.62
CA SER A 419 -9.29 -5.49 -18.47
C SER A 419 -8.95 -5.34 -19.97
N CYS A 420 -7.71 -4.96 -20.29
CA CYS A 420 -7.17 -4.88 -21.64
C CYS A 420 -6.34 -6.10 -22.03
N ALA A 421 -6.29 -7.16 -21.20
CA ALA A 421 -5.60 -8.39 -21.56
C ALA A 421 -6.32 -9.05 -22.75
N LEU A 422 -5.61 -9.16 -23.87
CA LEU A 422 -6.09 -9.79 -25.09
C LEU A 422 -5.28 -11.05 -25.36
N TRP A 423 -5.94 -12.10 -25.82
CA TRP A 423 -5.26 -13.28 -26.32
C TRP A 423 -4.44 -12.89 -27.56
N ASN A 424 -3.13 -13.09 -27.52
CA ASN A 424 -2.26 -12.86 -28.66
C ASN A 424 -2.07 -14.19 -29.42
N PRO A 425 -2.58 -14.33 -30.66
CA PRO A 425 -2.36 -15.53 -31.45
C PRO A 425 -0.87 -15.72 -31.82
N ASP A 426 -0.08 -14.65 -31.83
CA ASP A 426 1.36 -14.66 -32.12
C ASP A 426 2.22 -14.76 -30.83
N ALA A 427 1.74 -15.50 -29.83
CA ALA A 427 2.45 -15.66 -28.56
C ALA A 427 3.83 -16.32 -28.76
N THR A 428 4.83 -15.86 -28.00
CA THR A 428 6.18 -16.44 -28.01
C THR A 428 6.22 -17.76 -27.24
N THR A 429 6.75 -18.81 -27.85
CA THR A 429 7.03 -20.07 -27.16
C THR A 429 8.30 -19.93 -26.31
N PHE A 430 8.15 -19.95 -24.97
CA PHE A 430 9.27 -19.84 -24.03
C PHE A 430 9.90 -21.19 -23.65
N ALA A 431 9.11 -22.26 -23.69
CA ALA A 431 9.53 -23.62 -23.40
C ALA A 431 8.66 -24.60 -24.17
N ASP A 432 9.29 -25.69 -24.59
CA ASP A 432 8.67 -26.80 -25.31
C ASP A 432 9.18 -28.14 -24.77
N GLN A 433 8.84 -29.24 -25.44
CA GLN A 433 9.31 -30.58 -25.08
C GLN A 433 10.84 -30.70 -25.12
N SER A 434 11.56 -29.94 -25.96
CA SER A 434 13.03 -29.95 -25.97
C SER A 434 13.61 -29.29 -24.71
N THR A 435 12.91 -28.30 -24.18
CA THR A 435 13.34 -27.51 -23.04
C THR A 435 12.97 -28.16 -21.71
N LEU A 436 11.75 -28.72 -21.61
CA LEU A 436 11.20 -29.27 -20.38
C LEU A 436 11.05 -30.80 -20.41
N GLY A 437 11.26 -31.48 -21.54
CA GLY A 437 11.00 -32.92 -21.65
C GLY A 437 9.51 -33.26 -21.76
N SER A 438 9.21 -34.55 -21.61
CA SER A 438 7.83 -35.07 -21.65
C SER A 438 7.10 -34.89 -20.33
N TYR A 439 5.77 -34.76 -20.40
CA TYR A 439 4.85 -34.66 -19.26
C TYR A 439 5.16 -33.44 -18.37
N THR A 440 4.96 -32.23 -18.91
CA THR A 440 5.15 -31.00 -18.13
C THR A 440 3.92 -30.68 -17.32
N HIS A 441 4.08 -30.56 -16.01
CA HIS A 441 2.98 -30.25 -15.09
C HIS A 441 3.38 -29.06 -14.20
N GLY A 442 2.41 -28.19 -13.94
CA GLY A 442 2.59 -27.02 -13.09
C GLY A 442 3.36 -25.89 -13.76
N ILE A 443 2.75 -24.70 -13.74
CA ILE A 443 3.36 -23.44 -14.14
C ILE A 443 3.05 -22.43 -13.05
N PHE A 444 4.03 -21.60 -12.69
CA PHE A 444 3.81 -20.50 -11.76
C PHE A 444 4.56 -19.27 -12.24
N ILE A 445 3.92 -18.11 -12.09
CA ILE A 445 4.53 -16.81 -12.35
C ILE A 445 4.47 -16.03 -11.03
N ASP A 446 5.62 -15.64 -10.51
CA ASP A 446 5.68 -14.86 -9.28
C ASP A 446 5.44 -13.36 -9.52
N ILE A 447 5.37 -12.59 -8.44
CA ILE A 447 5.16 -11.14 -8.47
C ILE A 447 6.29 -10.35 -9.15
N TYR A 448 7.42 -11.00 -9.44
CA TYR A 448 8.57 -10.43 -10.13
C TYR A 448 8.61 -10.82 -11.61
N ASN A 449 7.53 -11.40 -12.15
CA ASN A 449 7.45 -11.98 -13.50
C ASN A 449 8.50 -13.08 -13.76
N THR A 450 8.91 -13.79 -12.72
CA THR A 450 9.75 -14.99 -12.87
C THR A 450 8.84 -16.18 -13.14
N LEU A 451 9.12 -16.90 -14.21
CA LEU A 451 8.39 -18.08 -14.63
C LEU A 451 9.06 -19.34 -14.07
N TYR A 452 8.28 -20.23 -13.48
CA TYR A 452 8.67 -21.53 -12.97
C TYR A 452 7.83 -22.59 -13.69
N ALA A 453 8.47 -23.60 -14.26
CA ALA A 453 7.77 -24.69 -14.92
C ALA A 453 8.34 -26.05 -14.49
N GLY A 454 7.44 -26.93 -14.07
CA GLY A 454 7.76 -28.29 -13.67
C GLY A 454 7.91 -29.22 -14.87
N SER A 455 8.89 -30.11 -14.78
CA SER A 455 9.09 -31.23 -15.68
C SER A 455 8.95 -32.51 -14.88
N TRP A 456 7.88 -33.26 -15.16
CA TRP A 456 7.68 -34.55 -14.50
C TRP A 456 8.71 -35.57 -15.01
N GLY A 457 8.86 -35.69 -16.33
CA GLY A 457 9.74 -36.70 -16.93
C GLY A 457 11.23 -36.54 -16.58
N ASN A 458 11.68 -35.30 -16.36
CA ASN A 458 13.08 -35.02 -15.97
C ASN A 458 13.23 -34.76 -14.46
N SER A 459 12.17 -34.85 -13.67
CA SER A 459 12.18 -34.60 -12.22
C SER A 459 12.86 -33.28 -11.83
N LEU A 460 12.47 -32.18 -12.49
CA LEU A 460 13.08 -30.87 -12.26
C LEU A 460 12.08 -29.73 -12.41
N VAL A 461 12.42 -28.55 -11.90
CA VAL A 461 11.74 -27.29 -12.18
C VAL A 461 12.74 -26.33 -12.80
N LYS A 462 12.42 -25.77 -13.98
CA LYS A 462 13.21 -24.71 -14.61
C LYS A 462 12.64 -23.35 -14.26
N VAL A 463 13.53 -22.36 -14.16
CA VAL A 463 13.22 -20.99 -13.73
C VAL A 463 13.76 -19.99 -14.75
N TRP A 464 12.88 -19.13 -15.25
CA TRP A 464 13.17 -18.05 -16.19
C TRP A 464 12.92 -16.70 -15.51
N PRO A 465 13.95 -15.86 -15.34
CA PRO A 465 13.79 -14.49 -14.87
C PRO A 465 12.96 -13.65 -15.84
N ASN A 466 12.40 -12.54 -15.34
CA ASN A 466 11.65 -11.59 -16.14
C ASN A 466 12.42 -11.15 -17.40
N GLY A 467 11.77 -11.28 -18.56
CA GLY A 467 12.33 -10.90 -19.86
C GLY A 467 13.39 -11.85 -20.43
N SER A 468 13.71 -12.95 -19.75
CA SER A 468 14.68 -13.95 -20.24
C SER A 468 13.99 -15.01 -21.10
N SER A 469 14.56 -15.29 -22.28
CA SER A 469 14.15 -16.44 -23.12
C SER A 469 14.82 -17.75 -22.71
N THR A 470 15.79 -17.72 -21.80
CA THR A 470 16.52 -18.90 -21.33
C THR A 470 16.38 -19.10 -19.82
N ALA A 471 16.24 -20.36 -19.40
CA ALA A 471 16.21 -20.71 -17.97
C ALA A 471 17.59 -20.47 -17.35
N THR A 472 17.65 -19.75 -16.24
CA THR A 472 18.91 -19.43 -15.54
C THR A 472 19.11 -20.26 -14.28
N ARG A 473 18.05 -20.91 -13.78
CA ARG A 473 18.10 -21.79 -12.61
C ARG A 473 17.30 -23.06 -12.85
N THR A 474 17.83 -24.18 -12.35
CA THR A 474 17.16 -25.49 -12.34
C THR A 474 17.13 -26.02 -10.91
N ILE A 475 15.96 -26.47 -10.47
CA ILE A 475 15.73 -27.14 -9.18
C ILE A 475 15.54 -28.63 -9.49
N GLN A 476 16.34 -29.51 -8.87
CA GLN A 476 16.33 -30.95 -9.19
C GLN A 476 16.68 -31.85 -8.01
N GLY A 477 17.48 -31.39 -7.04
CA GLY A 477 18.03 -32.26 -6.01
C GLY A 477 16.96 -32.84 -5.09
N GLY A 478 16.72 -34.16 -5.21
CA GLY A 478 15.73 -34.90 -4.43
C GLY A 478 14.31 -34.87 -5.00
N LEU A 479 14.08 -34.25 -6.17
CA LEU A 479 12.78 -34.25 -6.84
C LEU A 479 12.53 -35.56 -7.59
N SER A 480 11.27 -35.97 -7.64
CA SER A 480 10.78 -37.10 -8.43
C SER A 480 9.43 -36.72 -9.01
N GLY A 481 9.33 -36.55 -10.33
CA GLY A 481 8.05 -36.34 -11.02
C GLY A 481 7.10 -35.29 -10.41
N PRO A 482 7.48 -34.00 -10.32
CA PRO A 482 6.62 -32.97 -9.73
C PRO A 482 5.36 -32.71 -10.56
N TYR A 483 4.19 -32.74 -9.93
CA TYR A 483 2.91 -32.39 -10.57
C TYR A 483 2.49 -30.93 -10.39
N SER A 484 2.87 -30.31 -9.28
CA SER A 484 2.48 -28.93 -8.98
C SER A 484 3.56 -28.21 -8.20
N LEU A 485 3.53 -26.88 -8.29
CA LEU A 485 4.47 -26.01 -7.60
C LEU A 485 3.81 -24.69 -7.23
N PHE A 486 4.35 -24.03 -6.21
CA PHE A 486 3.92 -22.74 -5.74
C PHE A 486 5.13 -21.93 -5.25
N VAL A 487 5.19 -20.64 -5.58
CA VAL A 487 6.27 -19.76 -5.10
C VAL A 487 5.70 -18.73 -4.14
N ALA A 488 6.17 -18.76 -2.90
CA ALA A 488 5.75 -17.83 -1.86
C ALA A 488 6.39 -16.44 -2.05
N MET A 489 5.83 -15.40 -1.40
CA MET A 489 6.29 -14.01 -1.55
C MET A 489 7.74 -13.79 -1.11
N ASN A 490 8.26 -14.65 -0.23
CA ASN A 490 9.65 -14.63 0.21
C ASN A 490 10.61 -15.32 -0.79
N GLY A 491 10.11 -15.83 -1.91
CA GLY A 491 10.88 -16.56 -2.92
C GLY A 491 11.10 -18.05 -2.63
N ASP A 492 10.55 -18.58 -1.52
CA ASP A 492 10.59 -20.01 -1.25
C ASP A 492 9.71 -20.75 -2.27
N VAL A 493 10.27 -21.82 -2.85
CA VAL A 493 9.59 -22.64 -3.85
C VAL A 493 9.11 -23.92 -3.20
N TYR A 494 7.81 -24.16 -3.26
CA TYR A 494 7.15 -25.35 -2.75
C TYR A 494 6.77 -26.23 -3.93
N ILE A 495 7.16 -27.50 -3.89
CA ILE A 495 7.01 -28.40 -5.03
C ILE A 495 6.48 -29.72 -4.49
N ASP A 496 5.47 -30.25 -5.18
CA ASP A 496 5.12 -31.66 -5.09
C ASP A 496 6.33 -32.51 -5.45
N ASN A 497 6.68 -33.48 -4.61
CA ASN A 497 7.80 -34.38 -4.86
C ASN A 497 7.32 -35.75 -5.40
N GLY A 498 6.23 -35.73 -6.16
CA GLY A 498 5.67 -36.84 -6.91
C GLY A 498 5.25 -38.05 -6.09
N GLU A 499 4.77 -39.06 -6.81
CA GLU A 499 4.14 -40.24 -6.22
C GLU A 499 5.09 -41.13 -5.43
N SER A 500 6.37 -41.19 -5.83
CA SER A 500 7.34 -42.08 -5.20
C SER A 500 7.76 -41.58 -3.82
N ASN A 501 7.87 -40.26 -3.63
CA ASN A 501 8.26 -39.68 -2.35
C ASN A 501 7.04 -39.30 -1.50
N GLY A 502 5.89 -39.00 -2.13
CA GLY A 502 4.62 -38.80 -1.43
C GLY A 502 4.64 -37.62 -0.46
N GLN A 503 5.31 -36.53 -0.84
CA GLN A 503 5.56 -35.38 0.03
C GLN A 503 5.57 -34.07 -0.75
N VAL A 504 5.37 -32.96 -0.03
CA VAL A 504 5.64 -31.60 -0.54
C VAL A 504 6.90 -31.10 0.12
N ASP A 505 7.81 -30.58 -0.70
CA ASP A 505 9.12 -30.11 -0.29
C ASP A 505 9.29 -28.62 -0.58
N LYS A 506 10.10 -27.97 0.24
CA LYS A 506 10.43 -26.55 0.14
C LYS A 506 11.90 -26.35 -0.23
N TRP A 507 12.16 -25.52 -1.23
CA TRP A 507 13.48 -25.02 -1.59
C TRP A 507 13.57 -23.54 -1.25
N THR A 508 14.53 -23.19 -0.40
CA THR A 508 14.93 -21.79 -0.18
C THR A 508 15.91 -21.34 -1.29
N LEU A 509 16.18 -20.03 -1.33
CA LEU A 509 17.18 -19.48 -2.25
C LEU A 509 18.54 -20.17 -2.03
N ASN A 510 19.13 -20.69 -3.11
CA ASN A 510 20.39 -21.46 -3.15
C ASN A 510 20.36 -22.86 -2.52
N ALA A 511 19.22 -23.36 -2.05
CA ALA A 511 19.12 -24.75 -1.61
C ALA A 511 19.32 -25.72 -2.80
N THR A 512 20.17 -26.73 -2.61
CA THR A 512 20.39 -27.80 -3.59
C THR A 512 19.42 -28.97 -3.41
N ILE A 513 18.90 -29.17 -2.19
CA ILE A 513 17.96 -30.24 -1.81
C ILE A 513 16.77 -29.61 -1.08
N GLY A 514 15.58 -30.15 -1.31
CA GLY A 514 14.35 -29.71 -0.67
C GLY A 514 14.20 -30.20 0.76
N THR A 515 13.55 -29.41 1.59
CA THR A 515 13.15 -29.82 2.95
C THR A 515 11.69 -30.18 2.97
N ARG A 516 11.34 -31.37 3.47
CA ARG A 516 9.96 -31.81 3.62
C ARG A 516 9.14 -30.87 4.50
N VAL A 517 7.99 -30.43 4.00
CA VAL A 517 7.04 -29.58 4.73
C VAL A 517 5.66 -30.21 4.88
N MET A 518 5.32 -31.22 4.08
CA MET A 518 4.05 -31.95 4.18
C MET A 518 4.22 -33.40 3.73
N ASN A 519 3.65 -34.35 4.49
CA ASN A 519 3.59 -35.76 4.10
C ASN A 519 2.18 -36.09 3.60
N ILE A 520 2.06 -36.55 2.36
CA ILE A 520 0.76 -36.76 1.68
C ILE A 520 0.60 -38.16 1.07
N ASN A 521 1.61 -39.01 1.16
CA ASN A 521 1.69 -40.41 0.72
C ASN A 521 1.54 -40.65 -0.80
N LYS A 522 1.11 -39.64 -1.59
CA LYS A 522 0.97 -39.65 -3.05
C LYS A 522 1.26 -38.27 -3.64
N ALA A 523 0.99 -38.07 -4.94
CA ALA A 523 1.19 -36.79 -5.60
C ALA A 523 0.15 -35.73 -5.22
N CYS A 524 0.61 -34.49 -5.20
CA CYS A 524 -0.21 -33.30 -5.09
C CYS A 524 -0.49 -32.70 -6.47
N PHE A 525 -1.74 -32.78 -6.92
CA PHE A 525 -2.15 -32.31 -8.25
C PHE A 525 -2.39 -30.79 -8.31
N GLY A 526 -2.65 -30.18 -7.15
CA GLY A 526 -2.82 -28.75 -7.00
C GLY A 526 -2.23 -28.28 -5.67
N LEU A 527 -1.30 -27.33 -5.76
CA LEU A 527 -0.66 -26.71 -4.60
C LEU A 527 -1.02 -25.25 -4.52
N PHE A 528 -1.34 -24.80 -3.31
CA PHE A 528 -1.63 -23.40 -3.05
C PHE A 528 -1.25 -23.03 -1.62
N ILE A 529 -0.66 -21.87 -1.39
CA ILE A 529 -0.41 -21.34 -0.05
C ILE A 529 -1.29 -20.12 0.15
N ASP A 530 -2.03 -20.04 1.26
CA ASP A 530 -2.84 -18.87 1.58
C ASP A 530 -2.04 -17.77 2.31
N THR A 531 -2.66 -16.60 2.46
CA THR A 531 -2.07 -15.45 3.17
C THR A 531 -1.78 -15.69 4.65
N ASN A 532 -2.25 -16.82 5.22
CA ASN A 532 -1.94 -17.23 6.59
C ASN A 532 -0.74 -18.19 6.67
N ASN A 533 -0.05 -18.47 5.55
CA ASN A 533 0.97 -19.51 5.41
C ASN A 533 0.41 -20.93 5.64
N THR A 534 -0.83 -21.16 5.25
CA THR A 534 -1.39 -22.50 5.19
C THR A 534 -1.15 -23.08 3.80
N LEU A 535 -0.49 -24.23 3.73
CA LEU A 535 -0.30 -24.99 2.50
C LEU A 535 -1.50 -25.90 2.28
N TYR A 536 -2.11 -25.83 1.10
CA TYR A 536 -3.18 -26.71 0.64
C TYR A 536 -2.65 -27.61 -0.46
N CYS A 537 -3.12 -28.86 -0.45
CA CYS A 537 -2.75 -29.87 -1.40
C CYS A 537 -3.97 -30.68 -1.84
N SER A 538 -4.23 -30.70 -3.15
CA SER A 538 -5.26 -31.54 -3.76
C SER A 538 -4.71 -32.93 -4.08
N LEU A 539 -5.37 -33.96 -3.54
CA LEU A 539 -4.99 -35.36 -3.72
C LEU A 539 -6.05 -36.03 -4.61
N ALA A 540 -5.82 -35.99 -5.92
CA ALA A 540 -6.75 -36.56 -6.91
C ALA A 540 -7.01 -38.05 -6.64
N ASP A 541 -5.95 -38.82 -6.38
CA ASP A 541 -6.01 -40.26 -6.08
C ASP A 541 -6.85 -40.60 -4.83
N PHE A 542 -6.99 -39.63 -3.92
CA PHE A 542 -7.71 -39.81 -2.66
C PHE A 542 -9.00 -39.00 -2.57
N ASN A 543 -9.45 -38.34 -3.65
CA ASN A 543 -10.72 -37.60 -3.68
C ASN A 543 -10.87 -36.61 -2.51
N LYS A 544 -9.79 -35.92 -2.13
CA LYS A 544 -9.79 -34.98 -1.00
C LYS A 544 -8.73 -33.89 -1.15
N VAL A 545 -8.93 -32.79 -0.44
CA VAL A 545 -7.95 -31.72 -0.27
C VAL A 545 -7.50 -31.68 1.19
N LEU A 546 -6.20 -31.64 1.41
CA LEU A 546 -5.58 -31.51 2.73
C LEU A 546 -4.93 -30.13 2.89
N LYS A 547 -4.76 -29.69 4.13
CA LYS A 547 -3.97 -28.51 4.47
C LYS A 547 -3.01 -28.75 5.64
N VAL A 548 -1.94 -27.96 5.72
CA VAL A 548 -1.04 -27.89 6.88
C VAL A 548 -0.64 -26.44 7.14
N ASP A 549 -0.55 -26.06 8.42
CA ASP A 549 -0.03 -24.76 8.83
C ASP A 549 1.51 -24.79 8.81
N LEU A 550 2.13 -24.02 7.91
CA LEU A 550 3.58 -24.00 7.76
C LEU A 550 4.30 -23.34 8.94
N THR A 551 3.60 -22.68 9.85
CA THR A 551 4.19 -22.16 11.09
C THR A 551 4.34 -23.23 12.18
N ASN A 552 3.65 -24.36 12.02
CA ASN A 552 3.75 -25.50 12.92
C ASN A 552 4.34 -26.71 12.16
N VAL A 553 5.67 -26.80 12.14
CA VAL A 553 6.42 -27.83 11.41
C VAL A 553 6.12 -29.26 11.89
N SER A 554 5.49 -29.44 13.06
CA SER A 554 4.99 -30.73 13.56
C SER A 554 3.52 -31.02 13.22
N GLY A 555 2.86 -30.14 12.47
CA GLY A 555 1.44 -30.24 12.14
C GLY A 555 1.12 -31.44 11.26
N THR A 556 0.15 -32.25 11.68
CA THR A 556 -0.42 -33.31 10.83
C THR A 556 -1.36 -32.67 9.79
N PRO A 557 -1.30 -33.07 8.50
CA PRO A 557 -2.23 -32.60 7.49
C PRO A 557 -3.69 -32.84 7.90
N VAL A 558 -4.53 -31.81 7.72
CA VAL A 558 -5.97 -31.85 8.04
C VAL A 558 -6.79 -31.77 6.77
N MET A 559 -7.85 -32.57 6.68
CA MET A 559 -8.78 -32.56 5.56
C MET A 559 -9.65 -31.30 5.56
N VAL A 560 -9.84 -30.69 4.39
CA VAL A 560 -10.64 -29.46 4.22
C VAL A 560 -11.70 -29.54 3.14
N ALA A 561 -11.60 -30.50 2.22
CA ALA A 561 -12.63 -30.77 1.23
C ALA A 561 -12.57 -32.23 0.78
N GLY A 562 -13.72 -32.78 0.38
CA GLY A 562 -13.88 -34.22 0.17
C GLY A 562 -13.81 -34.99 1.49
N ASN A 563 -14.12 -36.29 1.46
CA ASN A 563 -14.03 -37.16 2.63
C ASN A 563 -13.10 -38.37 2.43
N GLY A 564 -12.41 -38.45 1.29
CA GLY A 564 -11.59 -39.60 0.91
C GLY A 564 -12.28 -40.60 -0.04
N SER A 565 -13.58 -40.45 -0.27
CA SER A 565 -14.36 -41.32 -1.16
C SER A 565 -14.78 -40.56 -2.42
N SER A 566 -14.78 -41.23 -3.57
CA SER A 566 -15.30 -40.66 -4.81
C SER A 566 -16.82 -40.51 -4.74
N GLY A 567 -17.34 -39.38 -5.21
CA GLY A 567 -18.77 -39.14 -5.39
C GLY A 567 -19.08 -37.70 -5.82
N SER A 568 -20.37 -37.40 -6.01
CA SER A 568 -20.84 -36.13 -6.61
C SER A 568 -21.73 -35.28 -5.68
N THR A 569 -21.98 -35.71 -4.44
CA THR A 569 -22.68 -34.89 -3.45
C THR A 569 -21.82 -33.68 -3.04
N SER A 570 -22.40 -32.74 -2.27
CA SER A 570 -21.70 -31.51 -1.86
C SER A 570 -20.46 -31.75 -1.00
N SER A 571 -20.42 -32.84 -0.22
CA SER A 571 -19.27 -33.19 0.63
C SER A 571 -18.25 -34.11 -0.03
N LEU A 572 -18.55 -34.60 -1.24
CA LEU A 572 -17.72 -35.54 -1.99
C LEU A 572 -17.06 -34.86 -3.19
N LEU A 573 -15.90 -35.38 -3.56
CA LEU A 573 -15.15 -34.99 -4.75
C LEU A 573 -14.87 -36.24 -5.57
N HIS A 574 -14.56 -36.08 -6.85
CA HIS A 574 -14.07 -37.13 -7.72
C HIS A 574 -12.86 -36.61 -8.51
N SER A 575 -11.67 -37.13 -8.19
CA SER A 575 -10.40 -36.78 -8.82
C SER A 575 -10.14 -35.25 -8.85
N PRO A 576 -10.11 -34.56 -7.70
CA PRO A 576 -9.89 -33.11 -7.66
C PRO A 576 -8.45 -32.74 -8.09
N TRP A 577 -8.32 -31.82 -9.06
CA TRP A 577 -7.02 -31.39 -9.59
C TRP A 577 -6.59 -30.04 -9.02
N GLY A 578 -6.71 -28.96 -9.79
CA GLY A 578 -6.29 -27.63 -9.38
C GLY A 578 -7.16 -27.04 -8.28
N ILE A 579 -6.53 -26.26 -7.41
CA ILE A 579 -7.17 -25.58 -6.29
C ILE A 579 -6.74 -24.13 -6.22
N TYR A 580 -7.61 -23.32 -5.62
CA TYR A 580 -7.34 -21.91 -5.36
C TYR A 580 -8.00 -21.49 -4.06
N VAL A 581 -7.30 -20.66 -3.27
CA VAL A 581 -7.85 -20.13 -2.01
C VAL A 581 -7.86 -18.61 -2.07
N ASP A 582 -9.04 -18.00 -1.99
CA ASP A 582 -9.18 -16.55 -1.98
C ASP A 582 -8.78 -15.93 -0.62
N THR A 583 -8.82 -14.60 -0.52
CA THR A 583 -8.46 -13.89 0.72
C THR A 583 -9.47 -14.06 1.86
N ASP A 584 -10.67 -14.56 1.56
CA ASP A 584 -11.68 -14.89 2.57
C ASP A 584 -11.53 -16.35 3.02
N PHE A 585 -10.44 -17.01 2.59
CA PHE A 585 -10.11 -18.42 2.84
C PHE A 585 -11.17 -19.38 2.28
N THR A 586 -11.87 -18.97 1.23
CA THR A 586 -12.75 -19.84 0.45
C THR A 586 -11.91 -20.67 -0.50
N LEU A 587 -12.05 -21.98 -0.42
CA LEU A 587 -11.36 -22.94 -1.27
C LEU A 587 -12.21 -23.25 -2.50
N TYR A 588 -11.66 -23.03 -3.69
CA TYR A 588 -12.20 -23.45 -4.97
C TYR A 588 -11.43 -24.69 -5.44
N VAL A 589 -12.16 -25.71 -5.84
CA VAL A 589 -11.63 -27.01 -6.26
C VAL A 589 -12.14 -27.32 -7.66
N ALA A 590 -11.23 -27.57 -8.58
CA ALA A 590 -11.55 -28.18 -9.86
C ALA A 590 -11.83 -29.68 -9.63
N ASP A 591 -13.12 -30.01 -9.48
CA ASP A 591 -13.61 -31.35 -9.20
C ASP A 591 -13.73 -32.13 -10.52
N ALA A 592 -12.57 -32.50 -11.06
CA ALA A 592 -12.38 -32.83 -12.47
C ALA A 592 -13.30 -33.98 -12.92
N GLY A 593 -13.34 -35.08 -12.17
CA GLY A 593 -14.17 -36.25 -12.49
C GLY A 593 -15.68 -36.00 -12.40
N ASN A 594 -16.09 -34.89 -11.77
CA ASN A 594 -17.49 -34.44 -11.74
C ASN A 594 -17.76 -33.26 -12.69
N ASN A 595 -16.79 -32.85 -13.52
CA ASN A 595 -16.93 -31.79 -14.52
C ASN A 595 -17.47 -30.46 -13.96
N ARG A 596 -17.01 -30.07 -12.78
CA ARG A 596 -17.53 -28.89 -12.05
C ARG A 596 -16.45 -28.18 -11.23
N ILE A 597 -16.73 -26.93 -10.85
CA ILE A 597 -15.97 -26.21 -9.83
C ILE A 597 -16.76 -26.19 -8.53
N GLN A 598 -16.17 -26.70 -7.46
CA GLN A 598 -16.74 -26.74 -6.12
C GLN A 598 -16.11 -25.63 -5.26
N CYS A 599 -16.91 -24.88 -4.48
CA CYS A 599 -16.41 -23.92 -3.50
C CYS A 599 -16.76 -24.33 -2.08
N PHE A 600 -15.80 -24.22 -1.17
CA PHE A 600 -15.94 -24.53 0.26
C PHE A 600 -15.56 -23.27 1.03
N LYS A 601 -16.52 -22.69 1.76
CA LYS A 601 -16.24 -21.52 2.61
C LYS A 601 -15.37 -21.95 3.80
N PHE A 602 -14.73 -20.96 4.42
CA PHE A 602 -13.85 -21.21 5.55
C PHE A 602 -14.53 -22.03 6.66
N GLY A 603 -14.03 -23.26 6.89
CA GLY A 603 -14.52 -24.19 7.91
C GLY A 603 -15.68 -25.09 7.49
N GLU A 604 -16.23 -24.91 6.28
CA GLU A 604 -17.29 -25.77 5.75
C GLU A 604 -16.71 -26.99 5.04
N LEU A 605 -17.35 -28.16 5.22
CA LEU A 605 -17.00 -29.41 4.52
C LEU A 605 -18.00 -29.76 3.41
N ASN A 606 -19.11 -29.02 3.32
CA ASN A 606 -20.07 -29.14 2.23
C ASN A 606 -19.78 -28.02 1.22
N GLY A 607 -19.48 -28.41 -0.01
CA GLY A 607 -19.21 -27.49 -1.10
C GLY A 607 -20.49 -27.02 -1.79
N THR A 608 -20.40 -25.85 -2.41
CA THR A 608 -21.40 -25.34 -3.36
C THR A 608 -20.81 -25.41 -4.77
N THR A 609 -21.56 -25.90 -5.74
CA THR A 609 -21.09 -25.89 -7.13
C THR A 609 -21.25 -24.47 -7.71
N VAL A 610 -20.17 -23.90 -8.23
CA VAL A 610 -20.15 -22.51 -8.75
C VAL A 610 -19.98 -22.41 -10.27
N ALA A 611 -19.56 -23.49 -10.93
CA ALA A 611 -19.52 -23.60 -12.39
C ALA A 611 -19.66 -25.07 -12.83
N GLY A 612 -20.32 -25.29 -13.96
CA GLY A 612 -20.56 -26.61 -14.56
C GLY A 612 -22.01 -26.77 -15.03
N ALA A 613 -22.30 -27.86 -15.74
CA ALA A 613 -23.59 -28.04 -16.42
C ALA A 613 -24.85 -27.94 -15.52
N THR A 614 -24.71 -28.15 -14.21
CA THR A 614 -25.80 -28.10 -13.24
C THR A 614 -26.07 -26.71 -12.67
N VAL A 615 -25.22 -25.71 -12.96
CA VAL A 615 -25.36 -24.35 -12.42
C VAL A 615 -25.95 -23.42 -13.49
N PRO A 616 -27.16 -22.86 -13.28
CA PRO A 616 -27.76 -21.92 -14.22
C PRO A 616 -26.86 -20.72 -14.53
N GLY A 617 -26.78 -20.33 -15.80
CA GLY A 617 -25.96 -19.19 -16.23
C GLY A 617 -24.46 -19.49 -16.34
N THR A 618 -24.06 -20.76 -16.24
CA THR A 618 -22.68 -21.21 -16.49
C THR A 618 -22.62 -22.18 -17.66
N ILE A 619 -21.41 -22.60 -18.06
CA ILE A 619 -21.20 -23.48 -19.20
C ILE A 619 -20.80 -24.90 -18.77
N PRO A 620 -21.10 -25.94 -19.57
CA PRO A 620 -20.57 -27.29 -19.35
C PRO A 620 -19.04 -27.30 -19.42
N LEU A 621 -18.42 -28.05 -18.50
CA LEU A 621 -16.98 -28.27 -18.42
C LEU A 621 -16.68 -29.75 -18.70
N SER A 622 -15.43 -30.06 -19.02
CA SER A 622 -14.88 -31.42 -19.16
C SER A 622 -13.48 -31.46 -18.57
N ASP A 623 -13.27 -32.27 -17.55
CA ASP A 623 -11.99 -32.46 -16.85
C ASP A 623 -11.29 -31.11 -16.50
N PRO A 624 -11.96 -30.20 -15.78
CA PRO A 624 -11.35 -28.94 -15.37
C PRO A 624 -10.10 -29.23 -14.54
N SER A 625 -8.94 -28.69 -14.96
CA SER A 625 -7.64 -28.96 -14.33
C SER A 625 -7.18 -27.86 -13.39
N GLY A 626 -7.72 -26.66 -13.53
CA GLY A 626 -7.27 -25.47 -12.82
C GLY A 626 -8.40 -24.46 -12.65
N VAL A 627 -8.34 -23.71 -11.56
CA VAL A 627 -9.28 -22.64 -11.24
C VAL A 627 -8.53 -21.49 -10.55
N VAL A 628 -8.88 -20.25 -10.89
CA VAL A 628 -8.36 -19.04 -10.23
C VAL A 628 -9.42 -17.95 -10.27
N LEU A 629 -9.49 -17.11 -9.22
CA LEU A 629 -10.30 -15.90 -9.25
C LEU A 629 -9.42 -14.67 -9.46
N ASP A 630 -9.88 -13.71 -10.25
CA ASP A 630 -9.18 -12.44 -10.34
C ASP A 630 -9.49 -11.51 -9.16
N GLY A 631 -8.81 -10.36 -9.16
CA GLY A 631 -9.06 -9.29 -8.21
C GLY A 631 -10.49 -8.74 -8.24
N ASN A 632 -11.25 -8.91 -9.33
CA ASN A 632 -12.65 -8.49 -9.42
C ASN A 632 -13.65 -9.58 -9.00
N GLY A 633 -13.18 -10.80 -8.75
CA GLY A 633 -14.01 -11.95 -8.41
C GLY A 633 -14.48 -12.76 -9.63
N TYR A 634 -13.93 -12.51 -10.81
CA TYR A 634 -14.18 -13.31 -12.00
C TYR A 634 -13.40 -14.62 -11.97
N LEU A 635 -14.04 -15.70 -12.40
CA LEU A 635 -13.53 -17.06 -12.34
C LEU A 635 -12.89 -17.45 -13.66
N PHE A 636 -11.66 -17.96 -13.62
CA PHE A 636 -10.95 -18.48 -14.78
C PHE A 636 -10.70 -19.97 -14.55
N ILE A 637 -11.10 -20.79 -15.51
CA ILE A 637 -11.09 -22.25 -15.44
C ILE A 637 -10.30 -22.80 -16.62
N MET A 638 -9.40 -23.73 -16.34
CA MET A 638 -8.71 -24.53 -17.36
C MET A 638 -9.59 -25.74 -17.70
N ASP A 639 -10.37 -25.65 -18.77
CA ASP A 639 -11.33 -26.67 -19.22
C ASP A 639 -10.64 -27.64 -20.18
N THR A 640 -9.80 -28.51 -19.61
CA THR A 640 -8.80 -29.31 -20.33
C THR A 640 -9.42 -30.26 -21.35
N GLY A 641 -10.51 -30.94 -21.00
CA GLY A 641 -11.19 -31.86 -21.91
C GLY A 641 -11.74 -31.18 -23.17
N HIS A 642 -11.99 -29.86 -23.09
CA HIS A 642 -12.40 -29.04 -24.23
C HIS A 642 -11.27 -28.19 -24.83
N ASN A 643 -10.03 -28.33 -24.36
CA ASN A 643 -8.85 -27.59 -24.84
C ASN A 643 -9.04 -26.05 -24.81
N ARG A 644 -9.64 -25.50 -23.75
CA ARG A 644 -9.92 -24.05 -23.66
C ARG A 644 -9.72 -23.50 -22.25
N ILE A 645 -9.58 -22.19 -22.18
CA ILE A 645 -9.71 -21.42 -20.92
C ILE A 645 -11.08 -20.76 -20.94
N VAL A 646 -11.81 -20.91 -19.85
CA VAL A 646 -13.13 -20.33 -19.64
C VAL A 646 -13.00 -19.21 -18.63
N ALA A 647 -13.58 -18.04 -18.90
CA ALA A 647 -13.50 -16.89 -18.02
C ALA A 647 -14.89 -16.29 -17.80
N SER A 648 -15.27 -16.07 -16.54
CA SER A 648 -16.49 -15.33 -16.25
C SER A 648 -16.27 -13.81 -16.33
N SER A 649 -17.38 -13.08 -16.48
CA SER A 649 -17.44 -11.64 -16.59
C SER A 649 -18.71 -11.10 -15.90
N SER A 650 -18.91 -9.79 -15.92
CA SER A 650 -20.17 -9.18 -15.47
C SER A 650 -21.39 -9.63 -16.29
N ALA A 651 -21.18 -10.21 -17.48
CA ALA A 651 -22.23 -10.73 -18.35
C ALA A 651 -22.44 -12.26 -18.23
N GLY A 652 -21.67 -12.96 -17.38
CA GLY A 652 -21.66 -14.42 -17.30
C GLY A 652 -20.37 -15.06 -17.84
N PHE A 653 -20.44 -16.37 -18.10
CA PHE A 653 -19.33 -17.22 -18.57
C PHE A 653 -19.09 -17.17 -20.09
#